data_AF-A0A1V6YI05-F1
#
_entry.id   AF-A0A1V6YI05-F1
#
_cell.length_a   1.000
_cell.length_b   1.000
_cell.length_c   1.000
_cell.angle_alpha   90.00
_cell.angle_beta   90.00
_cell.angle_gamma   90.00
#
_symmetry.space_group_name_H-M   'P 1'
#
loop_
_entity.id
_entity.type
_entity.pdbx_description
1 polymer ?
#
loop_
_entity_poly.entity_id
_entity_poly.type
_entity_poly.pdbx_seq_one_letter_code
_entity_poly.pdbx_strand_id
1 'polypeptide(L)'
;MKVNRDTSTLPIQGPSQIQRHPQIPFVSPAQMAMFARVTSYPPLGQITCLQTPETILRPEQDTLCFTVTIESSSSFPAQSWEAQIWHNITSPEWGSLPLQKCGTDYAALLTGSDSDYHYHRYVFSEEVSLPAAGGHAQFTVRLRTGPDAEWQWANQIHSVSDGEIVYRARHSYLDKAVSTDVAVQVPREQLEKYIENLHGDLHVESRLSEAPGSILWALSGDIDGVQNGSSTITQLALGTPSSVVRYFSLVRVSSPWLGPRHGKDNFRLTEDAIFCSFLRDDGVNLVLLAVSGVNDVLTVFQSGENGEVVISSKSDDSEASKFHVLVSAAEDFEVAMSAVVYEARKVVRPFADVSHLNLEDSVPLSPPGDDMVLVENDPSAQWLSEWVDGLTYCTWNGLGQDLTEEKILRALDSLKANGINIVNLIIDDGWQTNDNEGESQFKQGWEQFEAHTKGFPKGLNHTVGAIHRAHPNIEHVAVWHALLGYWGGISPKGDLAQRFKTKQVKIKDPTPNGTIAESLPDGTIVAIDPDDVKRFYDEFYSYLRSVGIDSVKTDAQFFLDLLEDPVDRRTFMTSYQDAWSIASLRHFSTRSISCGSMTPQIILHSQIPTNKPIIPLRNSDDFFPDVVASHPWHVFCNAHNALLTRYLNVLPDWDMFQTSHPYASFHAAARCVSGGPIYITDEPGKHDLAILDQMTAPTVKDITVILRPSVIGRTIDVYHDYNEGHVLRVGSYTGWAKTGSGILGLFNIQPAEAPIIVSLMDFPGIHEDSEGQYIVRSHSSGKISPRMRLSTKDSLVSVVLEPKGWEILTAYPTLSFTLTGSHGGNSSGDGLTHVAVLGLLGKMTGAAAVVTSDISVVENGRLRLDISLKALGTLGIYFSDLQNRSIARNFMVMVLGQPIPRNTVWKQGGENANVLAIDVLAAWKSMKLDSGWSNEAFVQVFMG
;
A
#
# COMPACT_ATOMS: atom_id res chain seq x y z
N MET A 1 54.48 26.25 -36.58
CA MET A 1 55.14 27.40 -37.23
C MET A 1 54.19 28.60 -37.26
N LYS A 2 54.68 29.84 -37.33
CA LYS A 2 53.90 31.03 -37.73
C LYS A 2 54.15 31.30 -39.23
N VAL A 3 53.23 32.01 -39.91
CA VAL A 3 53.48 33.16 -40.82
C VAL A 3 52.21 33.53 -41.60
N ASN A 4 51.74 34.78 -41.39
CA ASN A 4 51.01 35.75 -42.26
C ASN A 4 49.67 35.36 -42.95
N ARG A 5 48.67 36.26 -43.18
CA ARG A 5 48.58 37.73 -43.48
C ARG A 5 48.96 38.11 -44.91
N ASP A 6 48.35 39.11 -45.59
CA ASP A 6 47.15 39.99 -45.40
C ASP A 6 46.56 40.23 -46.84
N THR A 7 45.41 40.86 -47.16
CA THR A 7 44.54 41.84 -46.46
C THR A 7 43.03 41.49 -46.70
N SER A 8 42.02 42.29 -47.16
CA SER A 8 41.88 43.68 -47.64
C SER A 8 40.46 44.28 -47.51
N THR A 9 40.42 45.61 -47.35
CA THR A 9 39.39 46.63 -47.70
C THR A 9 37.95 46.25 -48.15
N LEU A 10 36.97 46.56 -47.26
CA LEU A 10 35.70 47.32 -47.44
C LEU A 10 34.69 47.01 -48.60
N PRO A 11 33.38 47.34 -48.47
CA PRO A 11 32.66 47.93 -47.32
C PRO A 11 31.57 47.01 -46.72
N ILE A 12 30.88 47.49 -45.68
CA ILE A 12 29.74 46.79 -45.06
C ILE A 12 28.48 46.93 -45.95
N GLN A 13 27.89 45.81 -46.35
CA GLN A 13 26.46 45.72 -46.65
C GLN A 13 25.84 44.72 -45.66
N GLY A 14 24.85 45.15 -44.89
CA GLY A 14 24.15 44.28 -43.97
C GLY A 14 23.21 43.31 -44.71
N PRO A 15 23.05 42.05 -44.23
CA PRO A 15 22.00 41.18 -44.77
C PRO A 15 20.64 41.82 -44.48
N SER A 16 19.83 41.98 -45.53
CA SER A 16 18.46 42.45 -45.38
C SER A 16 17.66 41.48 -44.51
N GLN A 17 16.81 42.03 -43.63
CA GLN A 17 15.81 41.23 -42.90
C GLN A 17 14.74 40.73 -43.85
N ILE A 18 15.06 39.68 -44.62
CA ILE A 18 14.05 38.81 -45.18
C ILE A 18 13.46 38.04 -43.99
N GLN A 19 12.31 38.52 -43.50
CA GLN A 19 11.43 37.71 -42.67
C GLN A 19 10.99 36.49 -43.50
N ARG A 20 11.75 35.40 -43.41
CA ARG A 20 11.20 34.08 -43.67
C ARG A 20 10.18 33.85 -42.56
N HIS A 21 8.90 34.05 -42.89
CA HIS A 21 7.84 33.41 -42.12
C HIS A 21 8.20 31.94 -41.95
N PRO A 22 8.07 31.35 -40.76
CA PRO A 22 8.25 29.92 -40.60
C PRO A 22 7.22 29.23 -41.49
N GLN A 23 7.68 28.56 -42.55
CA GLN A 23 6.83 27.63 -43.28
C GLN A 23 6.55 26.49 -42.31
N ILE A 24 5.32 26.47 -41.79
CA ILE A 24 4.81 25.34 -41.01
C ILE A 24 5.05 24.09 -41.89
N PRO A 25 5.81 23.09 -41.42
CA PRO A 25 6.01 21.88 -42.20
C PRO A 25 4.65 21.27 -42.49
N PHE A 26 4.39 20.92 -43.74
CA PHE A 26 3.09 20.40 -44.17
C PHE A 26 2.99 18.91 -43.79
N VAL A 27 2.94 18.65 -42.48
CA VAL A 27 2.79 17.32 -41.88
C VAL A 27 1.44 16.77 -42.34
N SER A 28 1.45 15.56 -42.92
CA SER A 28 0.20 14.96 -43.40
C SER A 28 -0.71 14.57 -42.23
N PRO A 29 -2.05 14.47 -42.40
CA PRO A 29 -2.94 14.02 -41.34
C PRO A 29 -2.57 12.62 -40.80
N ALA A 30 -2.02 11.75 -41.66
CA ALA A 30 -1.48 10.44 -41.26
C ALA A 30 -0.18 10.53 -40.45
N GLN A 31 0.66 11.54 -40.69
CA GLN A 31 1.83 11.82 -39.84
C GLN A 31 1.43 12.47 -38.51
N MET A 32 0.42 13.34 -38.50
CA MET A 32 -0.11 13.94 -37.27
C MET A 32 -0.70 12.89 -36.32
N ALA A 33 -1.31 11.82 -36.86
CA ALA A 33 -1.86 10.73 -36.05
C ALA A 33 -0.80 9.87 -35.35
N MET A 34 0.44 9.81 -35.85
CA MET A 34 1.56 9.21 -35.10
C MET A 34 2.02 10.05 -33.89
N PHE A 35 1.52 11.29 -33.74
CA PHE A 35 1.82 12.18 -32.60
C PHE A 35 0.59 12.48 -31.73
N ALA A 36 -0.55 11.82 -31.98
CA ALA A 36 -1.70 11.87 -31.09
C ALA A 36 -1.54 10.83 -29.98
N ARG A 37 -1.83 11.18 -28.72
CA ARG A 37 -1.90 10.23 -27.61
C ARG A 37 -3.23 9.50 -27.66
N VAL A 38 -3.23 8.20 -27.38
CA VAL A 38 -4.45 7.39 -27.28
C VAL A 38 -4.51 6.73 -25.90
N THR A 39 -5.66 6.82 -25.23
CA THR A 39 -5.89 6.23 -23.91
C THR A 39 -7.30 5.66 -23.86
N SER A 40 -7.49 4.47 -23.29
CA SER A 40 -8.79 3.79 -23.26
C SER A 40 -9.21 3.34 -21.87
N TYR A 41 -10.51 3.12 -21.72
CA TYR A 41 -11.13 2.32 -20.68
C TYR A 41 -12.06 1.29 -21.36
N PRO A 42 -11.91 -0.03 -21.10
CA PRO A 42 -10.77 -0.66 -20.44
C PRO A 42 -9.41 -0.29 -21.06
N PRO A 43 -8.32 -0.32 -20.29
CA PRO A 43 -6.98 0.05 -20.75
C PRO A 43 -6.37 -0.93 -21.75
N LEU A 44 -5.61 -0.41 -22.73
CA LEU A 44 -4.78 -1.22 -23.64
C LEU A 44 -3.57 -1.81 -22.92
N GLY A 45 -3.14 -3.00 -23.37
CA GLY A 45 -2.00 -3.75 -22.84
C GLY A 45 -2.18 -4.33 -21.43
N GLN A 46 -3.30 -4.04 -20.78
CA GLN A 46 -3.66 -4.48 -19.44
C GLN A 46 -4.74 -5.56 -19.48
N ILE A 47 -4.80 -6.37 -18.42
CA ILE A 47 -5.93 -7.24 -18.17
C ILE A 47 -6.94 -6.55 -17.25
N THR A 48 -8.23 -6.64 -17.63
CA THR A 48 -9.36 -6.05 -16.90
C THR A 48 -10.37 -7.15 -16.56
N CYS A 49 -10.53 -7.43 -15.27
CA CYS A 49 -11.55 -8.36 -14.77
C CYS A 49 -12.87 -7.59 -14.55
N LEU A 50 -13.92 -7.93 -15.31
CA LEU A 50 -15.22 -7.30 -15.15
C LEU A 50 -16.02 -7.96 -14.03
N GLN A 51 -16.24 -7.21 -12.95
CA GLN A 51 -17.27 -7.54 -11.98
C GLN A 51 -18.67 -7.27 -12.58
N THR A 52 -19.69 -7.93 -12.05
CA THR A 52 -21.04 -7.99 -12.64
C THR A 52 -22.04 -8.20 -11.50
N PRO A 53 -23.15 -7.42 -11.44
CA PRO A 53 -24.03 -7.38 -10.27
C PRO A 53 -24.46 -8.74 -9.71
N GLU A 54 -24.17 -8.96 -8.43
CA GLU A 54 -24.65 -10.11 -7.63
C GLU A 54 -26.18 -10.08 -7.38
N THR A 55 -26.85 -8.97 -7.70
CA THR A 55 -28.27 -8.80 -7.39
C THR A 55 -29.16 -9.75 -8.21
N ILE A 56 -30.19 -10.25 -7.55
CA ILE A 56 -31.21 -11.19 -8.09
C ILE A 56 -31.93 -10.63 -9.34
N LEU A 57 -31.81 -9.32 -9.59
CA LEU A 57 -32.30 -8.62 -10.78
C LEU A 57 -31.16 -8.33 -11.77
N ARG A 58 -30.48 -9.38 -12.26
CA ARG A 58 -29.58 -9.25 -13.42
C ARG A 58 -30.35 -8.63 -14.61
N PRO A 59 -29.82 -7.60 -15.29
CA PRO A 59 -30.41 -7.11 -16.53
C PRO A 59 -30.51 -8.22 -17.59
N GLU A 60 -31.42 -8.08 -18.57
CA GLU A 60 -31.51 -9.04 -19.68
C GLU A 60 -30.22 -9.08 -20.54
N GLN A 61 -29.39 -8.02 -20.46
CA GLN A 61 -28.10 -7.91 -21.13
C GLN A 61 -27.07 -7.22 -20.23
N ASP A 62 -25.98 -7.92 -19.90
CA ASP A 62 -24.76 -7.30 -19.39
C ASP A 62 -24.04 -6.58 -20.55
N THR A 63 -23.46 -5.41 -20.28
CA THR A 63 -22.78 -4.59 -21.28
C THR A 63 -21.45 -4.06 -20.75
N LEU A 64 -20.48 -3.89 -21.64
CA LEU A 64 -19.23 -3.20 -21.40
C LEU A 64 -19.25 -1.87 -22.16
N CYS A 65 -19.07 -0.77 -21.42
CA CYS A 65 -18.82 0.55 -22.01
C CYS A 65 -17.33 0.71 -22.32
N PHE A 66 -17.02 0.95 -23.60
CA PHE A 66 -15.70 1.43 -24.00
C PHE A 66 -15.69 2.96 -24.01
N THR A 67 -14.57 3.53 -23.57
CA THR A 67 -14.26 4.96 -23.71
C THR A 67 -12.84 5.11 -24.22
N VAL A 68 -12.64 5.98 -25.22
CA VAL A 68 -11.33 6.30 -25.80
C VAL A 68 -11.13 7.81 -25.81
N THR A 69 -10.01 8.26 -25.26
CA THR A 69 -9.51 9.63 -25.41
C THR A 69 -8.44 9.65 -26.49
N ILE A 70 -8.51 10.64 -27.38
CA ILE A 70 -7.45 11.01 -28.32
C ILE A 70 -7.00 12.45 -28.00
N GLU A 71 -5.69 12.68 -27.86
CA GLU A 71 -5.12 14.00 -27.59
C GLU A 71 -4.07 14.37 -28.65
N SER A 72 -4.33 15.38 -29.47
CA SER A 72 -3.38 15.87 -30.48
C SER A 72 -2.82 17.23 -30.08
N SER A 73 -1.49 17.40 -30.07
CA SER A 73 -0.86 18.66 -29.64
C SER A 73 -1.40 19.88 -30.41
N SER A 74 -1.68 20.97 -29.69
CA SER A 74 -2.11 22.26 -30.25
C SER A 74 -1.02 22.98 -31.06
N SER A 75 0.18 22.40 -31.16
CA SER A 75 1.20 22.79 -32.16
C SER A 75 0.76 22.46 -33.59
N PHE A 76 -0.23 21.57 -33.76
CA PHE A 76 -0.84 21.25 -35.04
C PHE A 76 -2.31 21.74 -35.11
N PRO A 77 -2.89 21.95 -36.30
CA PRO A 77 -4.29 22.33 -36.43
C PRO A 77 -5.24 21.24 -35.88
N ALA A 78 -6.29 21.64 -35.17
CA ALA A 78 -7.36 20.73 -34.73
C ALA A 78 -7.95 19.92 -35.90
N GLN A 79 -8.09 18.60 -35.70
CA GLN A 79 -8.59 17.66 -36.70
C GLN A 79 -10.02 17.19 -36.40
N SER A 80 -10.66 16.56 -37.38
CA SER A 80 -11.71 15.57 -37.13
C SER A 80 -11.06 14.21 -36.83
N TRP A 81 -11.68 13.44 -35.93
CA TRP A 81 -11.22 12.12 -35.53
C TRP A 81 -12.37 11.12 -35.58
N GLU A 82 -12.06 9.90 -36.00
CA GLU A 82 -12.90 8.71 -35.84
C GLU A 82 -12.11 7.68 -35.05
N ALA A 83 -12.77 6.98 -34.13
CA ALA A 83 -12.20 5.92 -33.30
C ALA A 83 -13.09 4.68 -33.37
N GLN A 84 -12.47 3.49 -33.34
CA GLN A 84 -13.16 2.21 -33.27
C GLN A 84 -12.41 1.29 -32.32
N ILE A 85 -13.16 0.47 -31.58
CA ILE A 85 -12.61 -0.74 -30.97
C ILE A 85 -12.67 -1.84 -32.02
N TRP A 86 -11.58 -2.59 -32.14
CA TRP A 86 -11.52 -3.85 -32.88
C TRP A 86 -11.40 -4.95 -31.81
N HIS A 87 -12.30 -5.94 -31.79
CA HIS A 87 -12.37 -6.92 -30.70
C HIS A 87 -12.91 -8.29 -31.13
N ASN A 88 -12.66 -9.33 -30.32
CA ASN A 88 -13.27 -10.67 -30.45
C ASN A 88 -14.32 -11.00 -29.36
N ILE A 89 -14.81 -10.00 -28.61
CA ILE A 89 -15.77 -10.19 -27.49
C ILE A 89 -17.05 -10.92 -27.93
N THR A 90 -17.64 -10.56 -29.07
CA THR A 90 -18.93 -11.09 -29.53
C THR A 90 -18.82 -12.22 -30.55
N SER A 91 -17.60 -12.54 -31.00
CA SER A 91 -17.29 -13.57 -32.00
C SER A 91 -15.79 -13.87 -31.96
N PRO A 92 -15.34 -15.13 -32.10
CA PRO A 92 -13.92 -15.45 -32.22
C PRO A 92 -13.23 -14.74 -33.40
N GLU A 93 -13.98 -14.38 -34.43
CA GLU A 93 -13.52 -13.49 -35.50
C GLU A 93 -13.59 -12.02 -35.07
N TRP A 94 -12.47 -11.30 -35.16
CA TRP A 94 -12.39 -9.90 -34.75
C TRP A 94 -13.28 -8.98 -35.62
N GLY A 95 -14.08 -8.13 -34.99
CA GLY A 95 -14.96 -7.15 -35.64
C GLY A 95 -14.78 -5.74 -35.08
N SER A 96 -15.41 -4.75 -35.73
CA SER A 96 -15.38 -3.33 -35.31
C SER A 96 -16.63 -2.89 -34.57
N LEU A 97 -16.42 -2.23 -33.43
CA LEU A 97 -17.37 -1.36 -32.74
C LEU A 97 -16.99 0.11 -33.04
N PRO A 98 -17.75 0.84 -33.87
CA PRO A 98 -17.53 2.27 -34.08
C PRO A 98 -17.89 3.08 -32.83
N LEU A 99 -17.01 3.96 -32.37
CA LEU A 99 -17.26 4.77 -31.18
C LEU A 99 -17.92 6.12 -31.54
N GLN A 100 -18.90 6.56 -30.74
CA GLN A 100 -19.55 7.85 -30.90
C GLN A 100 -18.76 8.94 -30.18
N LYS A 101 -18.73 10.18 -30.71
CA LYS A 101 -18.02 11.29 -30.06
C LYS A 101 -18.85 11.87 -28.90
N CYS A 102 -18.25 11.96 -27.71
CA CYS A 102 -18.87 12.43 -26.48
C CYS A 102 -18.40 13.84 -26.10
N GLY A 103 -18.99 14.38 -25.03
CA GLY A 103 -18.44 15.55 -24.32
C GLY A 103 -17.16 15.16 -23.56
N THR A 104 -16.28 16.13 -23.31
CA THR A 104 -15.05 15.93 -22.52
C THR A 104 -15.30 15.39 -21.12
N ASP A 105 -16.46 15.71 -20.56
CA ASP A 105 -16.81 15.50 -19.16
C ASP A 105 -17.12 14.03 -18.85
N TYR A 106 -17.34 13.20 -19.89
CA TYR A 106 -17.42 11.73 -19.81
C TYR A 106 -16.11 11.07 -19.32
N ALA A 107 -14.98 11.77 -19.48
CA ALA A 107 -13.67 11.35 -19.01
C ALA A 107 -12.88 12.61 -18.63
N ALA A 108 -13.30 13.26 -17.54
CA ALA A 108 -12.80 14.57 -17.14
C ALA A 108 -11.31 14.50 -16.73
N LEU A 109 -10.45 15.33 -17.32
CA LEU A 109 -9.02 15.38 -17.01
C LEU A 109 -8.78 16.14 -15.69
N LEU A 110 -8.32 15.42 -14.66
CA LEU A 110 -8.12 15.95 -13.31
C LEU A 110 -6.69 16.42 -13.01
N THR A 111 -5.68 16.08 -13.81
CA THR A 111 -4.32 16.63 -13.67
C THR A 111 -4.09 17.89 -14.52
N GLY A 112 -3.00 18.62 -14.21
CA GLY A 112 -2.54 19.79 -14.95
C GLY A 112 -3.39 21.05 -14.77
N SER A 113 -2.81 22.21 -15.10
CA SER A 113 -3.55 23.48 -15.20
C SER A 113 -4.07 23.68 -16.62
N ASP A 114 -5.19 24.41 -16.75
CA ASP A 114 -5.81 24.69 -18.05
C ASP A 114 -4.96 25.67 -18.90
N SER A 115 -3.99 26.34 -18.28
CA SER A 115 -2.98 27.19 -18.96
C SER A 115 -1.82 26.39 -19.56
N ASP A 116 -1.44 25.26 -18.95
CA ASP A 116 -0.29 24.44 -19.38
C ASP A 116 -0.72 23.29 -20.32
N TYR A 117 -2.02 23.04 -20.44
CA TYR A 117 -2.57 21.95 -21.25
C TYR A 117 -2.58 22.28 -22.75
N HIS A 118 -1.56 21.82 -23.47
CA HIS A 118 -1.29 22.16 -24.88
C HIS A 118 -1.79 21.10 -25.90
N TYR A 119 -2.99 20.56 -25.70
CA TYR A 119 -3.58 19.50 -26.53
C TYR A 119 -5.05 19.77 -26.88
N HIS A 120 -5.45 19.37 -28.08
CA HIS A 120 -6.86 19.22 -28.45
C HIS A 120 -7.32 17.82 -28.00
N ARG A 121 -8.26 17.76 -27.04
CA ARG A 121 -8.80 16.53 -26.45
C ARG A 121 -10.12 16.12 -27.12
N TYR A 122 -10.25 14.83 -27.42
CA TYR A 122 -11.43 14.25 -28.05
C TYR A 122 -11.80 12.97 -27.30
N VAL A 123 -13.02 12.88 -26.78
CA VAL A 123 -13.52 11.69 -26.06
C VAL A 123 -14.55 10.98 -26.94
N PHE A 124 -14.47 9.66 -26.99
CA PHE A 124 -15.36 8.77 -27.72
C PHE A 124 -15.84 7.63 -26.82
N SER A 125 -17.06 7.15 -26.99
CA SER A 125 -17.60 6.01 -26.23
C SER A 125 -18.66 5.23 -27.02
N GLU A 126 -18.80 3.94 -26.74
CA GLU A 126 -19.90 3.06 -27.17
C GLU A 126 -19.95 1.79 -26.30
N GLU A 127 -21.11 1.13 -26.22
CA GLU A 127 -21.29 -0.14 -25.49
C GLU A 127 -21.26 -1.38 -26.40
N VAL A 128 -20.78 -2.50 -25.83
CA VAL A 128 -20.93 -3.85 -26.42
C VAL A 128 -21.62 -4.79 -25.42
N SER A 129 -22.51 -5.65 -25.91
CA SER A 129 -23.14 -6.69 -25.08
C SER A 129 -22.15 -7.84 -24.81
N LEU A 130 -22.06 -8.26 -23.55
CA LEU A 130 -21.20 -9.38 -23.16
C LEU A 130 -21.90 -10.74 -23.37
N PRO A 131 -21.22 -11.76 -23.92
CA PRO A 131 -21.77 -13.12 -24.01
C PRO A 131 -22.13 -13.74 -22.66
N ALA A 132 -23.31 -14.36 -22.57
CA ALA A 132 -23.83 -14.95 -21.33
C ALA A 132 -23.01 -16.13 -20.77
N ALA A 133 -22.07 -16.67 -21.54
CA ALA A 133 -21.22 -17.80 -21.17
C ALA A 133 -20.01 -17.40 -20.30
N GLY A 134 -19.67 -16.11 -20.23
CA GLY A 134 -18.38 -15.65 -19.71
C GLY A 134 -17.23 -15.92 -20.68
N GLY A 135 -16.02 -15.50 -20.30
CA GLY A 135 -14.79 -15.85 -21.02
C GLY A 135 -13.71 -14.76 -20.99
N HIS A 136 -12.60 -15.08 -21.67
CA HIS A 136 -11.52 -14.15 -22.01
C HIS A 136 -11.71 -13.60 -23.44
N ALA A 137 -11.41 -12.32 -23.62
CA ALA A 137 -11.46 -11.64 -24.91
C ALA A 137 -10.34 -10.58 -25.01
N GLN A 138 -10.02 -10.21 -26.24
CA GLN A 138 -9.01 -9.21 -26.59
C GLN A 138 -9.61 -8.09 -27.43
N PHE A 139 -9.05 -6.89 -27.28
CA PHE A 139 -9.44 -5.71 -28.05
C PHE A 139 -8.26 -4.78 -28.31
N THR A 140 -8.38 -3.97 -29.35
CA THR A 140 -7.41 -2.91 -29.67
C THR A 140 -8.11 -1.68 -30.23
N VAL A 141 -7.48 -0.51 -30.11
CA VAL A 141 -8.03 0.75 -30.63
C VAL A 141 -7.45 1.03 -32.01
N ARG A 142 -8.31 1.41 -32.96
CA ARG A 142 -7.89 2.05 -34.22
C ARG A 142 -8.53 3.42 -34.40
N LEU A 143 -7.77 4.33 -34.99
CA LEU A 143 -8.14 5.73 -35.17
C LEU A 143 -7.75 6.26 -36.56
N ARG A 144 -8.43 7.33 -37.00
CA ARG A 144 -8.08 8.06 -38.22
C ARG A 144 -8.57 9.51 -38.24
N THR A 145 -7.95 10.33 -39.07
CA THR A 145 -8.27 11.74 -39.28
C THR A 145 -9.39 11.94 -40.32
N GLY A 146 -10.56 11.35 -40.06
CA GLY A 146 -11.78 11.48 -40.89
C GLY A 146 -11.94 10.42 -42.00
N PRO A 147 -13.00 10.53 -42.84
CA PRO A 147 -13.52 9.40 -43.63
C PRO A 147 -12.60 8.88 -44.74
N ASP A 148 -11.79 9.75 -45.31
CA ASP A 148 -10.90 9.44 -46.45
C ASP A 148 -9.47 9.05 -46.00
N ALA A 149 -9.20 9.06 -44.68
CA ALA A 149 -7.93 8.65 -44.11
C ALA A 149 -7.86 7.12 -43.89
N GLU A 150 -6.65 6.58 -43.98
CA GLU A 150 -6.37 5.18 -43.62
C GLU A 150 -6.47 4.98 -42.10
N TRP A 151 -6.90 3.80 -41.67
CA TRP A 151 -6.94 3.41 -40.26
C TRP A 151 -5.53 3.13 -39.75
N GLN A 152 -5.19 3.74 -38.61
CA GLN A 152 -3.98 3.45 -37.85
C GLN A 152 -4.33 2.76 -36.54
N TRP A 153 -3.42 1.93 -36.02
CA TRP A 153 -3.66 1.08 -34.85
C TRP A 153 -2.84 1.58 -33.65
N ALA A 154 -3.48 1.74 -32.49
CA ALA A 154 -2.82 2.29 -31.30
C ALA A 154 -1.65 1.42 -30.81
N ASN A 155 -1.77 0.09 -30.91
CA ASN A 155 -0.71 -0.86 -30.62
C ASN A 155 0.55 -0.64 -31.50
N GLN A 156 0.37 -0.31 -32.78
CA GLN A 156 1.44 -0.03 -33.73
C GLN A 156 2.06 1.37 -33.57
N ILE A 157 1.27 2.37 -33.15
CA ILE A 157 1.76 3.74 -32.94
C ILE A 157 2.54 3.84 -31.62
N HIS A 158 2.02 3.25 -30.55
CA HIS A 158 2.52 3.46 -29.18
C HIS A 158 3.35 2.30 -28.62
N SER A 159 3.52 1.20 -29.36
CA SER A 159 4.16 -0.03 -28.86
C SER A 159 3.50 -0.61 -27.60
N VAL A 160 2.20 -0.35 -27.42
CA VAL A 160 1.36 -0.94 -26.38
C VAL A 160 0.77 -2.26 -26.89
N SER A 161 0.62 -3.26 -26.01
CA SER A 161 -0.08 -4.50 -26.35
C SER A 161 -1.60 -4.28 -26.52
N ASP A 162 -2.29 -5.27 -27.07
CA ASP A 162 -3.76 -5.27 -27.06
C ASP A 162 -4.29 -5.42 -25.62
N GLY A 163 -5.48 -4.85 -25.35
CA GLY A 163 -6.12 -4.97 -24.04
C GLY A 163 -6.83 -6.30 -23.90
N GLU A 164 -6.81 -6.85 -22.68
CA GLU A 164 -7.39 -8.15 -22.34
C GLU A 164 -8.56 -7.95 -21.36
N ILE A 165 -9.65 -8.68 -21.57
CA ILE A 165 -10.86 -8.60 -20.74
C ILE A 165 -11.24 -10.02 -20.32
N VAL A 166 -11.52 -10.19 -19.03
CA VAL A 166 -12.11 -11.42 -18.48
C VAL A 166 -13.45 -11.07 -17.86
N TYR A 167 -14.51 -11.80 -18.20
CA TYR A 167 -15.88 -11.48 -17.78
C TYR A 167 -16.69 -12.73 -17.39
N ARG A 168 -17.59 -12.55 -16.42
CA ARG A 168 -18.29 -13.66 -15.74
C ARG A 168 -19.32 -14.36 -16.63
N ALA A 169 -19.58 -15.64 -16.33
CA ALA A 169 -20.77 -16.34 -16.82
C ALA A 169 -22.04 -15.85 -16.09
N ARG A 170 -23.21 -15.89 -16.75
CA ARG A 170 -24.49 -15.51 -16.09
C ARG A 170 -24.98 -16.49 -15.02
N HIS A 171 -24.46 -17.71 -15.03
CA HIS A 171 -24.70 -18.75 -14.04
C HIS A 171 -23.42 -19.55 -13.85
N SER A 172 -22.52 -19.11 -12.97
CA SER A 172 -21.22 -19.76 -12.82
C SER A 172 -21.39 -21.18 -12.27
N TYR A 173 -20.35 -22.00 -12.41
CA TYR A 173 -20.31 -23.28 -11.67
C TYR A 173 -20.12 -23.04 -10.17
N LEU A 174 -19.45 -21.94 -9.81
CA LEU A 174 -19.12 -21.55 -8.45
C LEU A 174 -20.38 -21.16 -7.65
N ASP A 175 -21.30 -20.38 -8.25
CA ASP A 175 -22.67 -20.11 -7.74
C ASP A 175 -23.34 -21.38 -7.20
N LYS A 176 -23.30 -22.44 -8.02
CA LYS A 176 -23.99 -23.71 -7.77
C LYS A 176 -23.25 -24.55 -6.75
N ALA A 177 -21.92 -24.60 -6.83
CA ALA A 177 -21.08 -25.38 -5.93
C ALA A 177 -21.09 -24.84 -4.49
N VAL A 178 -21.14 -23.51 -4.31
CA VAL A 178 -21.32 -22.86 -3.00
C VAL A 178 -22.75 -23.01 -2.47
N SER A 179 -23.75 -23.10 -3.35
CA SER A 179 -25.16 -23.30 -2.97
C SER A 179 -25.55 -24.76 -2.65
N THR A 180 -24.75 -25.75 -3.05
CA THR A 180 -25.01 -27.17 -2.76
C THR A 180 -24.35 -27.62 -1.47
N ASP A 181 -25.08 -28.43 -0.70
CA ASP A 181 -24.57 -29.11 0.49
C ASP A 181 -23.28 -29.89 0.16
N VAL A 182 -22.19 -29.59 0.88
CA VAL A 182 -20.82 -30.03 0.54
C VAL A 182 -20.67 -31.56 0.56
N ALA A 183 -21.60 -32.26 1.23
CA ALA A 183 -21.62 -33.71 1.40
C ALA A 183 -21.91 -34.55 0.12
N VAL A 184 -22.12 -33.93 -1.05
CA VAL A 184 -22.62 -34.64 -2.26
C VAL A 184 -21.56 -34.83 -3.36
N GLN A 185 -20.44 -34.11 -3.35
CA GLN A 185 -19.36 -34.25 -4.35
C GLN A 185 -18.05 -34.71 -3.71
N VAL A 186 -17.26 -35.49 -4.45
CA VAL A 186 -15.93 -35.93 -3.99
C VAL A 186 -14.98 -34.71 -4.02
N PRO A 187 -14.31 -34.34 -2.91
CA PRO A 187 -13.44 -33.15 -2.86
C PRO A 187 -12.39 -33.09 -3.98
N ARG A 188 -11.83 -34.25 -4.32
CA ARG A 188 -10.83 -34.42 -5.36
C ARG A 188 -11.38 -34.11 -6.76
N GLU A 189 -12.52 -34.67 -7.13
CA GLU A 189 -13.21 -34.41 -8.42
C GLU A 189 -13.68 -32.95 -8.55
N GLN A 190 -13.78 -32.22 -7.43
CA GLN A 190 -14.07 -30.79 -7.40
C GLN A 190 -12.82 -29.96 -7.73
N LEU A 191 -11.66 -30.32 -7.16
CA LEU A 191 -10.38 -29.65 -7.38
C LEU A 191 -9.76 -29.96 -8.75
N GLU A 192 -9.95 -31.17 -9.28
CA GLU A 192 -9.48 -31.60 -10.61
C GLU A 192 -10.10 -30.81 -11.79
N LYS A 193 -11.06 -29.91 -11.51
CA LYS A 193 -11.61 -28.93 -12.48
C LYS A 193 -10.72 -27.69 -12.64
N TYR A 194 -9.93 -27.39 -11.61
CA TYR A 194 -9.04 -26.23 -11.54
C TYR A 194 -7.56 -26.60 -11.67
N ILE A 195 -7.21 -27.86 -11.40
CA ILE A 195 -5.84 -28.40 -11.48
C ILE A 195 -5.87 -29.73 -12.26
N GLU A 196 -5.30 -29.72 -13.46
CA GLU A 196 -5.08 -30.90 -14.29
C GLU A 196 -3.94 -31.77 -13.73
N ASN A 197 -4.04 -33.08 -13.95
CA ASN A 197 -3.03 -34.08 -13.54
C ASN A 197 -2.72 -34.06 -12.02
N LEU A 198 -3.74 -33.77 -11.19
CA LEU A 198 -3.62 -33.69 -9.73
C LEU A 198 -2.93 -34.94 -9.15
N HIS A 199 -1.92 -34.77 -8.28
CA HIS A 199 -1.12 -35.90 -7.78
C HIS A 199 -1.94 -36.99 -7.09
N GLY A 200 -1.61 -38.27 -7.31
CA GLY A 200 -2.34 -39.39 -6.72
C GLY A 200 -2.29 -39.39 -5.18
N ASP A 201 -1.09 -39.25 -4.62
CA ASP A 201 -0.82 -39.43 -3.19
C ASP A 201 -1.24 -38.26 -2.27
N LEU A 202 -1.87 -37.20 -2.83
CA LEU A 202 -2.37 -36.08 -2.04
C LEU A 202 -3.73 -36.39 -1.40
N HIS A 203 -3.82 -36.19 -0.08
CA HIS A 203 -5.08 -36.19 0.64
C HIS A 203 -5.79 -34.84 0.45
N VAL A 204 -6.96 -34.86 -0.21
CA VAL A 204 -7.79 -33.68 -0.52
C VAL A 204 -9.03 -33.67 0.38
N GLU A 205 -9.22 -32.62 1.16
CA GLU A 205 -10.38 -32.44 2.05
C GLU A 205 -11.05 -31.09 1.80
N SER A 206 -12.36 -31.05 1.52
CA SER A 206 -13.10 -29.79 1.41
C SER A 206 -13.35 -29.19 2.80
N ARG A 207 -13.15 -27.88 2.94
CA ARG A 207 -13.41 -27.11 4.17
C ARG A 207 -14.57 -26.14 3.96
N LEU A 208 -15.29 -25.83 5.04
CA LEU A 208 -16.26 -24.74 5.03
C LEU A 208 -15.49 -23.41 5.15
N SER A 209 -15.60 -22.57 4.11
CA SER A 209 -14.96 -21.25 4.11
C SER A 209 -15.70 -20.26 5.02
N GLU A 210 -14.93 -19.39 5.67
CA GLU A 210 -15.44 -18.22 6.42
C GLU A 210 -15.52 -16.96 5.54
N ALA A 211 -15.15 -17.07 4.25
CA ALA A 211 -15.33 -16.03 3.25
C ALA A 211 -16.46 -16.45 2.26
N PRO A 212 -17.67 -15.89 2.34
CA PRO A 212 -18.77 -16.20 1.43
C PRO A 212 -18.37 -15.99 -0.04
N GLY A 213 -18.86 -16.86 -0.94
CA GLY A 213 -18.49 -16.82 -2.37
C GLY A 213 -17.19 -17.54 -2.73
N SER A 214 -16.57 -18.27 -1.78
CA SER A 214 -15.42 -19.14 -2.04
C SER A 214 -15.70 -20.63 -1.80
N ILE A 215 -14.97 -21.47 -2.52
CA ILE A 215 -14.79 -22.90 -2.23
C ILE A 215 -13.37 -23.06 -1.68
N LEU A 216 -13.18 -23.90 -0.65
CA LEU A 216 -11.92 -24.06 0.07
C LEU A 216 -11.57 -25.55 0.24
N TRP A 217 -10.30 -25.90 0.02
CA TRP A 217 -9.75 -27.24 0.24
C TRP A 217 -8.48 -27.18 1.10
N ALA A 218 -8.32 -28.17 1.97
CA ALA A 218 -7.08 -28.47 2.65
C ALA A 218 -6.42 -29.68 1.98
N LEU A 219 -5.14 -29.52 1.62
CA LEU A 219 -4.29 -30.55 1.05
C LEU A 219 -3.23 -30.97 2.06
N SER A 220 -2.88 -32.26 2.06
CA SER A 220 -1.72 -32.76 2.79
C SER A 220 -1.08 -33.96 2.10
N GLY A 221 0.21 -34.14 2.35
CA GLY A 221 0.98 -35.34 2.01
C GLY A 221 2.06 -35.58 3.05
N ASP A 222 2.61 -36.79 3.06
CA ASP A 222 3.53 -37.25 4.08
C ASP A 222 4.97 -36.75 3.82
N ILE A 223 5.72 -36.52 4.90
CA ILE A 223 7.15 -36.17 4.86
C ILE A 223 7.90 -36.88 6.00
N ASP A 224 9.01 -37.55 5.67
CA ASP A 224 9.87 -38.21 6.65
C ASP A 224 10.46 -37.20 7.64
N GLY A 225 10.74 -37.63 8.87
CA GLY A 225 11.55 -36.86 9.83
C GLY A 225 13.04 -36.86 9.49
N VAL A 226 13.80 -35.94 10.10
CA VAL A 226 15.25 -35.73 9.97
C VAL A 226 16.03 -37.04 9.91
N GLN A 227 16.78 -37.26 8.82
CA GLN A 227 17.59 -38.46 8.60
C GLN A 227 19.08 -38.11 8.68
N ASN A 228 19.85 -38.94 9.40
CA ASN A 228 21.30 -38.79 9.57
C ASN A 228 21.77 -37.41 10.12
N GLY A 229 20.89 -36.69 10.81
CA GLY A 229 21.18 -35.34 11.33
C GLY A 229 20.95 -34.20 10.31
N SER A 230 20.33 -34.49 9.17
CA SER A 230 19.98 -33.50 8.15
C SER A 230 18.47 -33.47 7.91
N SER A 231 17.95 -32.27 7.61
CA SER A 231 16.57 -32.08 7.16
C SER A 231 16.24 -32.97 5.95
N THR A 232 15.06 -33.57 5.97
CA THR A 232 14.48 -34.23 4.79
C THR A 232 13.84 -33.20 3.87
N ILE A 233 13.76 -33.50 2.58
CA ILE A 233 13.06 -32.69 1.58
C ILE A 233 12.22 -33.63 0.70
N THR A 234 10.93 -33.34 0.59
CA THR A 234 10.00 -33.98 -0.34
C THR A 234 9.57 -32.95 -1.38
N GLN A 235 9.75 -33.26 -2.67
CA GLN A 235 9.17 -32.50 -3.78
C GLN A 235 8.08 -33.34 -4.45
N LEU A 236 6.92 -32.71 -4.69
CA LEU A 236 5.74 -33.37 -5.26
C LEU A 236 5.02 -32.40 -6.21
N ALA A 237 4.88 -32.79 -7.47
CA ALA A 237 4.11 -32.01 -8.45
C ALA A 237 2.62 -32.09 -8.09
N LEU A 238 2.02 -30.99 -7.63
CA LEU A 238 0.60 -30.89 -7.29
C LEU A 238 -0.26 -31.16 -8.53
N GLY A 239 0.12 -30.57 -9.67
CA GLY A 239 -0.58 -30.63 -10.96
C GLY A 239 -0.43 -29.29 -11.71
N THR A 240 -1.05 -29.17 -12.88
CA THR A 240 -1.01 -27.95 -13.71
C THR A 240 -2.32 -27.18 -13.55
N PRO A 241 -2.32 -25.91 -13.10
CA PRO A 241 -3.54 -25.10 -13.06
C PRO A 241 -4.16 -24.93 -14.46
N SER A 242 -5.46 -25.18 -14.59
CA SER A 242 -6.14 -25.16 -15.90
C SER A 242 -6.68 -23.76 -16.26
N SER A 243 -6.83 -23.50 -17.57
CA SER A 243 -7.45 -22.27 -18.12
C SER A 243 -6.81 -20.94 -17.70
N VAL A 244 -5.51 -20.91 -17.36
CA VAL A 244 -4.81 -19.71 -16.86
C VAL A 244 -4.60 -18.65 -17.94
N VAL A 245 -4.97 -17.40 -17.65
CA VAL A 245 -4.73 -16.20 -18.47
C VAL A 245 -3.59 -15.34 -17.90
N ARG A 246 -3.52 -15.27 -16.57
CA ARG A 246 -2.43 -14.65 -15.80
C ARG A 246 -2.19 -15.39 -14.49
N TYR A 247 -0.96 -15.35 -14.00
CA TYR A 247 -0.64 -15.70 -12.63
C TYR A 247 0.07 -14.56 -11.90
N PHE A 248 -0.04 -14.62 -10.57
CA PHE A 248 0.67 -13.79 -9.60
C PHE A 248 1.17 -14.70 -8.47
N SER A 249 2.32 -14.40 -7.88
CA SER A 249 2.86 -15.13 -6.72
C SER A 249 3.70 -14.19 -5.86
N LEU A 250 3.68 -14.38 -4.53
CA LEU A 250 4.71 -13.81 -3.66
C LEU A 250 5.81 -14.84 -3.45
N VAL A 251 7.02 -14.49 -3.89
CA VAL A 251 8.23 -15.32 -3.76
C VAL A 251 9.21 -14.76 -2.75
N ARG A 252 10.01 -15.67 -2.19
CA ARG A 252 11.14 -15.38 -1.32
C ARG A 252 12.30 -14.83 -2.16
N VAL A 253 12.23 -13.55 -2.54
CA VAL A 253 13.30 -12.87 -3.31
C VAL A 253 14.63 -12.84 -2.54
N SER A 254 14.56 -12.96 -1.21
CA SER A 254 15.68 -13.30 -0.33
C SER A 254 15.13 -13.95 0.95
N SER A 255 16.01 -14.41 1.85
CA SER A 255 15.60 -15.00 3.14
C SER A 255 14.72 -14.08 4.02
N PRO A 256 14.99 -12.76 4.15
CA PRO A 256 14.09 -11.83 4.86
C PRO A 256 12.86 -11.38 4.09
N TRP A 257 12.92 -11.32 2.75
CA TRP A 257 11.98 -10.51 1.97
C TRP A 257 11.13 -11.28 0.96
N LEU A 258 9.89 -10.84 0.83
CA LEU A 258 8.96 -11.25 -0.22
C LEU A 258 8.96 -10.24 -1.37
N GLY A 259 8.65 -10.71 -2.58
CA GLY A 259 8.38 -9.86 -3.72
C GLY A 259 7.46 -10.52 -4.75
N PRO A 260 6.81 -9.73 -5.62
CA PRO A 260 5.90 -10.22 -6.65
C PRO A 260 6.63 -10.93 -7.79
N ARG A 261 6.01 -11.99 -8.32
CA ARG A 261 6.25 -12.56 -9.64
C ARG A 261 4.93 -12.66 -10.38
N HIS A 262 4.99 -12.42 -11.69
CA HIS A 262 3.83 -12.40 -12.59
C HIS A 262 4.13 -13.18 -13.86
N GLY A 263 3.08 -13.54 -14.60
CA GLY A 263 3.20 -14.16 -15.92
C GLY A 263 1.84 -14.54 -16.50
N LYS A 264 1.85 -15.29 -17.60
CA LYS A 264 0.65 -15.55 -18.43
C LYS A 264 0.11 -16.98 -18.21
N ASP A 265 0.13 -17.81 -19.24
CA ASP A 265 -0.33 -19.20 -19.25
C ASP A 265 0.70 -20.18 -18.68
N ASN A 266 1.97 -20.05 -19.08
CA ASN A 266 3.07 -20.91 -18.66
C ASN A 266 3.61 -20.49 -17.27
N PHE A 267 3.10 -21.11 -16.20
CA PHE A 267 3.55 -20.86 -14.82
C PHE A 267 5.04 -21.16 -14.63
N ARG A 268 5.83 -20.15 -14.28
CA ARG A 268 7.26 -20.26 -13.96
C ARG A 268 7.67 -19.38 -12.79
N LEU A 269 8.50 -19.93 -11.92
CA LEU A 269 9.13 -19.23 -10.81
C LEU A 269 10.65 -19.46 -10.83
N THR A 270 11.39 -18.41 -10.49
CA THR A 270 12.85 -18.42 -10.26
C THR A 270 13.21 -18.61 -8.79
N GLU A 271 12.26 -18.39 -7.88
CA GLU A 271 12.41 -18.44 -6.43
C GLU A 271 11.20 -19.14 -5.79
N ASP A 272 11.37 -19.63 -4.56
CA ASP A 272 10.31 -20.30 -3.79
C ASP A 272 9.13 -19.35 -3.51
N ALA A 273 7.91 -19.72 -3.93
CA ALA A 273 6.67 -19.01 -3.59
C ALA A 273 6.08 -19.45 -2.25
N ILE A 274 5.55 -18.49 -1.49
CA ILE A 274 4.73 -18.79 -0.29
C ILE A 274 3.25 -18.95 -0.64
N PHE A 275 2.80 -18.25 -1.70
CA PHE A 275 1.47 -18.40 -2.25
C PHE A 275 1.47 -18.07 -3.75
N CYS A 276 0.57 -18.72 -4.49
CA CYS A 276 0.33 -18.50 -5.91
C CYS A 276 -1.15 -18.17 -6.15
N SER A 277 -1.44 -17.36 -7.17
CA SER A 277 -2.80 -17.01 -7.60
C SER A 277 -2.89 -17.10 -9.11
N PHE A 278 -3.93 -17.75 -9.62
CA PHE A 278 -4.16 -17.97 -11.05
C PHE A 278 -5.51 -17.38 -11.44
N LEU A 279 -5.49 -16.41 -12.36
CA LEU A 279 -6.70 -15.89 -13.01
C LEU A 279 -7.02 -16.75 -14.21
N ARG A 280 -8.24 -17.28 -14.24
CA ARG A 280 -8.74 -18.14 -15.30
C ARG A 280 -9.53 -17.39 -16.37
N ASP A 281 -9.69 -18.01 -17.53
CA ASP A 281 -10.55 -17.53 -18.62
C ASP A 281 -12.03 -17.36 -18.23
N ASP A 282 -12.52 -18.15 -17.26
CA ASP A 282 -13.86 -18.06 -16.67
C ASP A 282 -14.02 -16.98 -15.58
N GLY A 283 -12.95 -16.26 -15.25
CA GLY A 283 -12.92 -15.21 -14.22
C GLY A 283 -12.69 -15.70 -12.80
N VAL A 284 -12.54 -17.01 -12.57
CA VAL A 284 -12.25 -17.55 -11.24
C VAL A 284 -10.78 -17.33 -10.88
N ASN A 285 -10.55 -16.86 -9.65
CA ASN A 285 -9.25 -16.74 -9.01
C ASN A 285 -8.98 -18.01 -8.19
N LEU A 286 -7.98 -18.79 -8.59
CA LEU A 286 -7.51 -19.95 -7.84
C LEU A 286 -6.27 -19.56 -7.01
N VAL A 287 -6.42 -19.49 -5.69
CA VAL A 287 -5.37 -19.08 -4.73
C VAL A 287 -4.85 -20.30 -3.97
N LEU A 288 -3.54 -20.51 -3.94
CA LEU A 288 -2.84 -21.57 -3.22
C LEU A 288 -1.92 -20.94 -2.18
N LEU A 289 -2.02 -21.35 -0.91
CA LEU A 289 -1.17 -20.89 0.20
C LEU A 289 -0.43 -22.08 0.83
N ALA A 290 0.89 -21.96 0.97
CA ALA A 290 1.72 -22.97 1.63
C ALA A 290 1.76 -22.72 3.15
N VAL A 291 1.41 -23.73 3.94
CA VAL A 291 1.39 -23.63 5.41
C VAL A 291 2.73 -24.16 5.94
N SER A 292 3.48 -23.26 6.57
CA SER A 292 4.81 -23.51 7.14
C SER A 292 4.83 -23.37 8.66
N GLY A 293 5.83 -23.95 9.33
CA GLY A 293 6.05 -23.88 10.78
C GLY A 293 5.17 -24.84 11.60
N VAL A 294 4.14 -25.43 10.99
CA VAL A 294 3.36 -26.52 11.60
C VAL A 294 4.22 -27.78 11.62
N ASN A 295 4.37 -28.40 12.79
CA ASN A 295 5.18 -29.60 13.02
C ASN A 295 6.61 -29.49 12.45
N ASP A 296 7.25 -28.33 12.60
CA ASP A 296 8.60 -28.02 12.08
C ASP A 296 8.80 -28.26 10.57
N VAL A 297 7.71 -28.24 9.78
CA VAL A 297 7.75 -28.34 8.31
C VAL A 297 7.73 -26.94 7.67
N LEU A 298 8.73 -26.65 6.82
CA LEU A 298 8.72 -25.53 5.88
C LEU A 298 8.15 -26.03 4.54
N THR A 299 7.07 -25.40 4.06
CA THR A 299 6.43 -25.73 2.77
C THR A 299 6.41 -24.49 1.87
N VAL A 300 6.78 -24.65 0.60
CA VAL A 300 6.79 -23.60 -0.43
C VAL A 300 6.38 -24.19 -1.79
N PHE A 301 6.06 -23.33 -2.76
CA PHE A 301 5.78 -23.72 -4.15
C PHE A 301 6.95 -23.37 -5.08
N GLN A 302 7.18 -24.25 -6.05
CA GLN A 302 8.11 -24.11 -7.17
C GLN A 302 7.35 -24.41 -8.48
N SER A 303 7.98 -24.19 -9.65
CA SER A 303 7.37 -24.52 -10.95
C SER A 303 8.09 -25.67 -11.66
N GLY A 304 7.34 -26.62 -12.20
CA GLY A 304 7.86 -27.74 -12.99
C GLY A 304 8.26 -27.39 -14.43
N GLU A 305 8.64 -28.40 -15.22
CA GLU A 305 9.08 -28.21 -16.61
C GLU A 305 7.93 -27.93 -17.60
N ASN A 306 6.68 -28.23 -17.24
CA ASN A 306 5.48 -28.08 -18.07
C ASN A 306 4.44 -27.12 -17.46
N GLY A 307 4.84 -26.30 -16.48
CA GLY A 307 3.94 -25.36 -15.78
C GLY A 307 3.21 -25.98 -14.58
N GLU A 308 3.65 -27.15 -14.11
CA GLU A 308 3.14 -27.76 -12.88
C GLU A 308 3.46 -26.87 -11.67
N VAL A 309 2.53 -26.75 -10.73
CA VAL A 309 2.85 -26.30 -9.37
C VAL A 309 3.54 -27.47 -8.66
N VAL A 310 4.75 -27.25 -8.14
CA VAL A 310 5.50 -28.23 -7.36
C VAL A 310 5.48 -27.81 -5.90
N ILE A 311 4.95 -28.65 -5.02
CA ILE A 311 5.07 -28.48 -3.58
C ILE A 311 6.48 -28.95 -3.19
N SER A 312 7.24 -28.08 -2.55
CA SER A 312 8.55 -28.38 -1.98
C SER A 312 8.45 -28.22 -0.46
N SER A 313 8.63 -29.33 0.26
CA SER A 313 8.45 -29.41 1.71
C SER A 313 9.74 -29.92 2.36
N LYS A 314 10.16 -29.28 3.45
CA LYS A 314 11.36 -29.60 4.23
C LYS A 314 10.96 -29.82 5.69
N SER A 315 11.32 -30.96 6.28
CA SER A 315 11.08 -31.22 7.71
C SER A 315 12.36 -31.04 8.53
N ASP A 316 12.25 -30.32 9.64
CA ASP A 316 13.23 -30.31 10.73
C ASP A 316 12.72 -31.08 11.97
N ASP A 317 11.54 -31.71 11.90
CA ASP A 317 11.02 -32.63 12.92
C ASP A 317 11.86 -33.93 12.95
N SER A 318 11.97 -34.54 14.12
CA SER A 318 12.58 -35.85 14.35
C SER A 318 11.64 -37.02 13.98
N GLU A 319 10.32 -36.80 13.94
CA GLU A 319 9.34 -37.81 13.55
C GLU A 319 8.77 -37.56 12.13
N ALA A 320 8.14 -38.57 11.53
CA ALA A 320 7.47 -38.42 10.25
C ALA A 320 6.17 -37.63 10.41
N SER A 321 5.97 -36.63 9.55
CA SER A 321 4.96 -35.58 9.68
C SER A 321 4.21 -35.39 8.37
N LYS A 322 3.42 -34.32 8.27
CA LYS A 322 2.68 -33.94 7.05
C LYS A 322 2.95 -32.49 6.69
N PHE A 323 3.12 -32.23 5.39
CA PHE A 323 3.05 -30.87 4.87
C PHE A 323 1.59 -30.47 4.65
N HIS A 324 1.32 -29.16 4.67
CA HIS A 324 -0.02 -28.61 4.55
C HIS A 324 -0.07 -27.50 3.50
N VAL A 325 -1.07 -27.56 2.63
CA VAL A 325 -1.36 -26.54 1.60
C VAL A 325 -2.86 -26.24 1.64
N LEU A 326 -3.22 -24.97 1.54
CA LEU A 326 -4.60 -24.51 1.46
C LEU A 326 -4.87 -23.99 0.05
N VAL A 327 -6.03 -24.33 -0.52
CA VAL A 327 -6.42 -23.91 -1.87
C VAL A 327 -7.83 -23.34 -1.81
N SER A 328 -8.06 -22.22 -2.48
CA SER A 328 -9.39 -21.61 -2.59
C SER A 328 -9.69 -21.18 -4.03
N ALA A 329 -10.96 -21.26 -4.43
CA ALA A 329 -11.47 -20.73 -5.68
C ALA A 329 -12.64 -19.76 -5.41
N ALA A 330 -12.59 -18.55 -5.96
CA ALA A 330 -13.68 -17.55 -5.90
C ALA A 330 -13.67 -16.63 -7.13
N GLU A 331 -14.78 -15.94 -7.41
CA GLU A 331 -14.87 -14.95 -8.49
C GLU A 331 -14.09 -13.65 -8.18
N ASP A 332 -13.73 -13.43 -6.90
CA ASP A 332 -12.92 -12.31 -6.44
C ASP A 332 -11.64 -12.78 -5.71
N PHE A 333 -10.53 -12.11 -5.96
CA PHE A 333 -9.22 -12.46 -5.38
C PHE A 333 -9.17 -12.28 -3.86
N GLU A 334 -9.74 -11.20 -3.33
CA GLU A 334 -9.73 -10.90 -1.89
C GLU A 334 -10.59 -11.91 -1.13
N VAL A 335 -11.68 -12.38 -1.74
CA VAL A 335 -12.52 -13.46 -1.21
C VAL A 335 -11.74 -14.79 -1.14
N ALA A 336 -11.02 -15.16 -2.21
CA ALA A 336 -10.18 -16.37 -2.22
C ALA A 336 -8.99 -16.27 -1.25
N MET A 337 -8.32 -15.11 -1.16
CA MET A 337 -7.24 -14.84 -0.21
C MET A 337 -7.74 -14.90 1.24
N SER A 338 -8.91 -14.30 1.52
CA SER A 338 -9.55 -14.36 2.84
C SER A 338 -9.81 -15.81 3.27
N ALA A 339 -10.32 -16.65 2.36
CA ALA A 339 -10.59 -18.05 2.65
C ALA A 339 -9.34 -18.82 3.09
N VAL A 340 -8.23 -18.73 2.35
CA VAL A 340 -6.99 -19.44 2.72
C VAL A 340 -6.32 -18.87 3.97
N VAL A 341 -6.34 -17.55 4.21
CA VAL A 341 -5.73 -16.98 5.42
C VAL A 341 -6.59 -17.25 6.66
N TYR A 342 -7.92 -17.21 6.57
CA TYR A 342 -8.80 -17.52 7.70
C TYR A 342 -8.71 -18.99 8.09
N GLU A 343 -8.56 -19.91 7.14
CA GLU A 343 -8.27 -21.32 7.44
C GLU A 343 -6.85 -21.50 7.98
N ALA A 344 -5.83 -20.81 7.44
CA ALA A 344 -4.47 -20.84 7.97
C ALA A 344 -4.44 -20.44 9.46
N ARG A 345 -5.20 -19.41 9.86
CA ARG A 345 -5.39 -19.00 11.27
C ARG A 345 -5.96 -20.11 12.16
N LYS A 346 -6.67 -21.11 11.62
CA LYS A 346 -7.16 -22.29 12.36
C LYS A 346 -6.10 -23.38 12.44
N VAL A 347 -5.36 -23.61 11.35
CA VAL A 347 -4.29 -24.62 11.28
C VAL A 347 -3.08 -24.25 12.15
N VAL A 348 -2.71 -22.97 12.23
CA VAL A 348 -1.57 -22.50 13.06
C VAL A 348 -1.96 -22.07 14.48
N ARG A 349 -3.26 -22.08 14.82
CA ARG A 349 -3.65 -21.94 16.23
C ARG A 349 -3.08 -23.14 16.99
N PRO A 350 -2.51 -22.93 18.19
CA PRO A 350 -1.98 -24.05 18.97
C PRO A 350 -3.05 -25.13 19.17
N PHE A 351 -2.72 -26.36 18.77
CA PHE A 351 -3.23 -27.56 19.45
C PHE A 351 -2.62 -27.62 20.85
N ALA A 352 -2.93 -26.60 21.66
CA ALA A 352 -2.58 -26.56 23.07
C ALA A 352 -3.31 -27.71 23.75
N ASP A 353 -2.55 -28.70 24.19
CA ASP A 353 -3.09 -29.89 24.83
C ASP A 353 -3.90 -29.48 26.08
N VAL A 354 -5.23 -29.60 25.97
CA VAL A 354 -6.20 -29.09 26.95
C VAL A 354 -6.09 -29.83 28.29
N SER A 355 -5.28 -30.90 28.36
CA SER A 355 -4.98 -31.66 29.58
C SER A 355 -4.13 -30.92 30.63
N HIS A 356 -3.42 -29.83 30.26
CA HIS A 356 -2.42 -29.21 31.14
C HIS A 356 -2.66 -27.74 31.55
N LEU A 357 -3.77 -27.13 31.13
CA LEU A 357 -4.20 -25.81 31.62
C LEU A 357 -5.46 -25.94 32.49
N ASN A 358 -5.36 -25.55 33.76
CA ASN A 358 -6.52 -25.45 34.67
C ASN A 358 -7.41 -24.26 34.27
N LEU A 359 -8.30 -24.49 33.31
CA LEU A 359 -9.12 -23.49 32.61
C LEU A 359 -10.32 -22.94 33.43
N GLU A 360 -10.15 -22.72 34.74
CA GLU A 360 -11.18 -22.08 35.58
C GLU A 360 -10.83 -20.64 36.03
N ASP A 361 -9.55 -20.22 36.02
CA ASP A 361 -9.11 -18.93 36.60
C ASP A 361 -8.55 -17.89 35.60
N SER A 362 -8.41 -18.19 34.30
CA SER A 362 -7.69 -17.29 33.36
C SER A 362 -8.21 -17.22 31.91
N VAL A 363 -9.52 -17.04 31.73
CA VAL A 363 -10.10 -16.67 30.41
C VAL A 363 -10.68 -15.26 30.49
N PRO A 364 -10.04 -14.24 29.88
CA PRO A 364 -10.68 -12.96 29.64
C PRO A 364 -11.90 -13.13 28.74
N LEU A 365 -13.07 -12.66 29.21
CA LEU A 365 -14.29 -12.65 28.41
C LEU A 365 -14.19 -11.58 27.33
N SER A 366 -13.90 -12.02 26.10
CA SER A 366 -13.64 -11.19 24.92
C SER A 366 -12.35 -10.36 25.01
N PRO A 367 -11.85 -9.82 23.88
CA PRO A 367 -11.03 -8.61 23.94
C PRO A 367 -11.85 -7.50 24.63
N PRO A 368 -11.24 -6.65 25.47
CA PRO A 368 -11.75 -5.31 25.68
C PRO A 368 -11.86 -4.62 24.30
N GLY A 369 -12.89 -3.79 24.11
CA GLY A 369 -12.85 -2.82 23.02
C GLY A 369 -11.72 -1.81 23.23
N ASP A 370 -11.38 -1.06 22.19
CA ASP A 370 -10.17 -0.21 22.11
C ASP A 370 -10.14 0.97 23.13
N ASP A 371 -11.18 1.11 23.96
CA ASP A 371 -11.38 2.16 24.97
C ASP A 371 -10.76 1.88 26.36
N MET A 372 -10.14 0.71 26.60
CA MET A 372 -9.69 0.31 27.96
C MET A 372 -8.17 0.39 28.20
N VAL A 373 -7.70 1.56 28.65
CA VAL A 373 -6.36 1.74 29.25
C VAL A 373 -6.38 1.38 30.75
N LEU A 374 -5.46 0.50 31.17
CA LEU A 374 -5.17 0.26 32.60
C LEU A 374 -4.24 1.36 33.15
N VAL A 375 -4.82 2.35 33.84
CA VAL A 375 -4.07 3.47 34.45
C VAL A 375 -3.68 3.15 35.89
N GLU A 376 -2.42 2.78 36.12
CA GLU A 376 -1.83 2.79 37.47
C GLU A 376 -1.20 4.16 37.80
N ASN A 377 -1.92 4.95 38.59
CA ASN A 377 -1.56 6.23 39.20
C ASN A 377 -1.61 7.48 38.27
N ASP A 378 -2.30 8.51 38.77
CA ASP A 378 -2.64 9.82 38.19
C ASP A 378 -3.23 9.85 36.75
N PRO A 379 -4.49 10.34 36.58
CA PRO A 379 -5.15 10.42 35.28
C PRO A 379 -4.61 11.60 34.44
N SER A 380 -3.47 11.38 33.79
CA SER A 380 -3.04 12.18 32.64
C SER A 380 -3.89 11.83 31.40
N ALA A 381 -4.17 12.83 30.57
CA ALA A 381 -4.98 12.66 29.35
C ALA A 381 -4.19 11.95 28.24
N GLN A 382 -4.07 10.62 28.35
CA GLN A 382 -3.46 9.79 27.31
C GLN A 382 -4.15 10.02 25.96
N TRP A 383 -3.34 9.97 24.90
CA TRP A 383 -3.67 10.56 23.62
C TRP A 383 -4.05 9.46 22.61
N LEU A 384 -5.05 9.74 21.76
CA LEU A 384 -5.61 8.76 20.81
C LEU A 384 -4.73 8.54 19.56
N SER A 385 -3.56 9.19 19.48
CA SER A 385 -2.56 8.85 18.47
C SER A 385 -1.76 7.65 18.97
N GLU A 386 -1.84 6.54 18.24
CA GLU A 386 -0.87 5.47 18.36
C GLU A 386 0.54 6.01 18.01
N TRP A 387 1.60 5.37 18.51
CA TRP A 387 2.99 5.71 18.15
C TRP A 387 3.21 5.74 16.62
N VAL A 388 2.48 4.89 15.87
CA VAL A 388 2.57 4.79 14.40
C VAL A 388 1.98 5.99 13.65
N ASP A 389 1.15 6.82 14.29
CA ASP A 389 0.58 8.05 13.73
C ASP A 389 1.53 9.26 13.91
N GLY A 390 2.63 9.13 14.68
CA GLY A 390 3.62 10.19 14.88
C GLY A 390 4.65 10.30 13.75
N LEU A 391 4.94 11.53 13.28
CA LEU A 391 6.05 11.72 12.33
C LEU A 391 7.37 11.28 12.98
N THR A 392 8.10 10.40 12.30
CA THR A 392 9.29 9.72 12.84
C THR A 392 10.55 10.11 12.08
N TYR A 393 11.67 10.32 12.77
CA TYR A 393 13.01 10.39 12.15
C TYR A 393 13.80 9.11 12.41
N CYS A 394 14.44 8.57 11.39
CA CYS A 394 15.35 7.42 11.48
C CYS A 394 16.78 7.84 11.10
N THR A 395 17.76 7.50 11.93
CA THR A 395 19.16 7.94 11.74
C THR A 395 19.91 7.26 10.60
N TRP A 396 19.40 6.16 10.04
CA TRP A 396 20.14 5.27 9.11
C TRP A 396 20.77 5.98 7.91
N ASN A 397 19.98 6.37 6.90
CA ASN A 397 20.51 7.02 5.69
C ASN A 397 20.97 8.47 5.96
N GLY A 398 20.42 9.13 7.00
CA GLY A 398 20.73 10.52 7.34
C GLY A 398 22.07 10.74 8.08
N LEU A 399 22.53 9.76 8.89
CA LEU A 399 23.72 9.87 9.75
C LEU A 399 24.72 8.70 9.63
N GLY A 400 24.26 7.51 9.26
CA GLY A 400 25.07 6.28 9.12
C GLY A 400 25.55 5.64 10.43
N GLN A 401 26.20 4.47 10.30
CA GLN A 401 26.65 3.60 11.40
C GLN A 401 27.69 4.22 12.37
N ASP A 402 28.39 5.29 12.00
CA ASP A 402 29.32 6.01 12.90
C ASP A 402 28.54 6.94 13.86
N LEU A 403 27.58 6.39 14.61
CA LEU A 403 26.57 7.16 15.32
C LEU A 403 27.10 7.70 16.66
N THR A 404 26.69 8.92 17.04
CA THR A 404 27.13 9.60 18.28
C THR A 404 26.04 10.48 18.88
N GLU A 405 26.11 10.73 20.20
CA GLU A 405 25.26 11.73 20.92
C GLU A 405 25.26 13.08 20.19
N GLU A 406 26.41 13.52 19.70
CA GLU A 406 26.54 14.81 19.01
C GLU A 406 25.90 14.81 17.61
N LYS A 407 26.05 13.74 16.81
CA LYS A 407 25.41 13.64 15.49
C LYS A 407 23.88 13.66 15.62
N ILE A 408 23.34 12.90 16.59
CA ILE A 408 21.89 12.85 16.85
C ILE A 408 21.38 14.24 17.26
N LEU A 409 21.97 14.87 18.27
CA LEU A 409 21.52 16.19 18.73
C LEU A 409 21.60 17.26 17.64
N ARG A 410 22.67 17.28 16.82
CA ARG A 410 22.78 18.19 15.66
C ARG A 410 21.70 17.95 14.60
N ALA A 411 21.29 16.70 14.37
CA ALA A 411 20.20 16.36 13.46
C ALA A 411 18.86 16.89 13.97
N LEU A 412 18.57 16.68 15.26
CA LEU A 412 17.35 17.16 15.91
C LEU A 412 17.28 18.69 15.99
N ASP A 413 18.41 19.36 16.24
CA ASP A 413 18.52 20.82 16.16
C ASP A 413 18.29 21.33 14.73
N SER A 414 18.75 20.61 13.70
CA SER A 414 18.48 20.94 12.30
C SER A 414 16.99 20.81 11.95
N LEU A 415 16.34 19.71 12.33
CA LEU A 415 14.90 19.51 12.13
C LEU A 415 14.11 20.66 12.79
N LYS A 416 14.39 20.92 14.06
CA LYS A 416 13.78 21.99 14.86
C LYS A 416 14.03 23.40 14.28
N ALA A 417 15.23 23.68 13.78
CA ALA A 417 15.56 24.95 13.13
C ALA A 417 14.81 25.18 11.82
N ASN A 418 14.41 24.11 11.13
CA ASN A 418 13.56 24.15 9.94
C ASN A 418 12.05 24.04 10.25
N GLY A 419 11.66 24.02 11.54
CA GLY A 419 10.26 23.90 11.97
C GLY A 419 9.67 22.49 11.89
N ILE A 420 10.51 21.46 11.72
CA ILE A 420 10.10 20.07 11.59
C ILE A 420 10.02 19.45 12.99
N ASN A 421 8.80 19.38 13.52
CA ASN A 421 8.52 18.72 14.79
C ASN A 421 8.23 17.23 14.52
N ILE A 422 9.15 16.35 14.90
CA ILE A 422 8.95 14.89 14.96
C ILE A 422 8.43 14.47 16.33
N VAL A 423 7.71 13.35 16.41
CA VAL A 423 7.21 12.74 17.66
C VAL A 423 8.12 11.60 18.12
N ASN A 424 8.66 10.87 17.15
CA ASN A 424 9.38 9.62 17.36
C ASN A 424 10.81 9.74 16.81
N LEU A 425 11.78 9.15 17.51
CA LEU A 425 13.15 8.99 17.03
C LEU A 425 13.52 7.50 17.02
N ILE A 426 13.98 7.00 15.87
CA ILE A 426 14.65 5.70 15.75
C ILE A 426 16.16 5.95 15.69
N ILE A 427 16.85 5.58 16.76
CA ILE A 427 18.31 5.45 16.82
C ILE A 427 18.64 4.10 16.17
N ASP A 428 18.95 4.13 14.88
CA ASP A 428 19.20 2.93 14.08
C ASP A 428 20.60 2.34 14.34
N ASP A 429 21.02 1.35 13.55
CA ASP A 429 22.27 0.61 13.73
C ASP A 429 23.53 1.52 13.86
N GLY A 430 24.44 1.15 14.77
CA GLY A 430 25.68 1.88 15.09
C GLY A 430 25.81 2.41 16.53
N TRP A 431 24.92 2.06 17.45
CA TRP A 431 24.95 2.52 18.86
C TRP A 431 25.53 1.50 19.86
N GLN A 432 25.57 0.22 19.52
CA GLN A 432 25.93 -0.88 20.41
C GLN A 432 27.41 -0.90 20.79
N THR A 433 27.74 -1.48 21.95
CA THR A 433 29.12 -1.92 22.23
C THR A 433 29.35 -3.31 21.63
N ASN A 434 30.14 -3.39 20.55
CA ASN A 434 30.48 -4.64 19.87
C ASN A 434 31.99 -4.89 19.87
N ASP A 435 32.39 -6.16 19.75
CA ASP A 435 33.79 -6.52 19.49
C ASP A 435 34.16 -6.33 17.99
N ASN A 436 35.45 -6.50 17.68
CA ASN A 436 36.01 -6.42 16.33
C ASN A 436 35.72 -5.10 15.58
N GLU A 437 35.71 -3.97 16.30
CA GLU A 437 35.46 -2.62 15.74
C GLU A 437 36.34 -2.35 14.50
N GLY A 438 35.70 -2.05 13.36
CA GLY A 438 36.36 -1.79 12.09
C GLY A 438 36.46 -3.00 11.14
N GLU A 439 36.07 -4.20 11.57
CA GLU A 439 35.80 -5.32 10.67
C GLU A 439 34.35 -5.30 10.15
N SER A 440 34.04 -6.17 9.16
CA SER A 440 32.67 -6.38 8.63
C SER A 440 31.65 -6.57 9.76
N GLN A 441 30.47 -5.97 9.65
CA GLN A 441 29.43 -6.05 10.67
C GLN A 441 29.08 -7.49 11.06
N PHE A 442 29.09 -8.42 10.09
CA PHE A 442 28.85 -9.86 10.28
C PHE A 442 29.91 -10.57 11.15
N LYS A 443 31.03 -9.92 11.49
CA LYS A 443 32.06 -10.41 12.43
C LYS A 443 31.97 -9.76 13.82
N GLN A 444 31.18 -8.72 13.98
CA GLN A 444 31.07 -7.98 15.24
C GLN A 444 30.03 -8.67 16.13
N GLY A 445 30.45 -9.13 17.30
CA GLY A 445 29.57 -9.72 18.32
C GLY A 445 29.20 -8.68 19.37
N TRP A 446 27.93 -8.67 19.80
CA TRP A 446 27.44 -7.72 20.81
C TRP A 446 28.01 -8.06 22.20
N GLU A 447 28.63 -7.08 22.88
CA GLU A 447 29.34 -7.32 24.15
C GLU A 447 28.50 -7.05 25.41
N GLN A 448 27.67 -6.00 25.41
CA GLN A 448 26.92 -5.49 26.58
C GLN A 448 25.73 -4.61 26.17
N PHE A 449 24.74 -4.45 27.04
CA PHE A 449 23.52 -3.67 26.75
C PHE A 449 23.74 -2.14 26.62
N GLU A 450 24.81 -1.57 27.17
CA GLU A 450 25.10 -0.13 27.09
C GLU A 450 25.82 0.24 25.78
N ALA A 451 25.60 1.47 25.32
CA ALA A 451 26.17 2.01 24.08
C ALA A 451 27.70 2.19 24.13
N HIS A 452 28.35 2.17 22.97
CA HIS A 452 29.81 2.32 22.89
C HIS A 452 30.26 3.71 23.38
N THR A 453 31.26 3.72 24.26
CA THR A 453 31.74 4.95 24.92
C THR A 453 32.43 5.95 23.97
N LYS A 454 32.76 5.52 22.74
CA LYS A 454 33.32 6.37 21.67
C LYS A 454 32.26 7.32 21.10
N GLY A 455 31.03 6.85 20.85
CA GLY A 455 29.91 7.68 20.37
C GLY A 455 29.01 8.21 21.48
N PHE A 456 28.92 7.48 22.59
CA PHE A 456 28.01 7.74 23.71
C PHE A 456 28.79 7.77 25.03
N PRO A 457 29.72 8.74 25.23
CA PRO A 457 30.70 8.75 26.34
C PRO A 457 30.11 8.93 27.76
N LYS A 458 28.78 9.01 27.88
CA LYS A 458 28.03 9.12 29.13
C LYS A 458 26.85 8.13 29.20
N GLY A 459 26.78 7.16 28.29
CA GLY A 459 25.72 6.18 28.19
C GLY A 459 24.42 6.68 27.55
N LEU A 460 23.52 5.74 27.27
CA LEU A 460 22.21 6.02 26.65
C LEU A 460 21.33 6.92 27.54
N ASN A 461 21.36 6.73 28.86
CA ASN A 461 20.54 7.50 29.81
C ASN A 461 20.83 9.01 29.72
N HIS A 462 22.10 9.40 29.63
CA HIS A 462 22.46 10.80 29.41
C HIS A 462 21.95 11.31 28.05
N THR A 463 22.10 10.49 27.00
CA THR A 463 21.74 10.82 25.61
C THR A 463 20.23 11.04 25.47
N VAL A 464 19.41 10.08 25.88
CA VAL A 464 17.94 10.15 25.86
C VAL A 464 17.45 11.30 26.73
N GLY A 465 18.02 11.44 27.94
CA GLY A 465 17.75 12.59 28.79
C GLY A 465 18.11 13.94 28.14
N ALA A 466 19.15 14.01 27.32
CA ALA A 466 19.51 15.23 26.58
C ALA A 466 18.53 15.51 25.43
N ILE A 467 18.11 14.47 24.71
CA ILE A 467 17.11 14.54 23.65
C ILE A 467 15.80 15.15 24.16
N HIS A 468 15.16 14.58 25.19
CA HIS A 468 13.90 15.13 25.71
C HIS A 468 14.06 16.53 26.33
N ARG A 469 15.23 16.88 26.88
CA ARG A 469 15.49 18.24 27.41
C ARG A 469 15.62 19.30 26.30
N ALA A 470 16.13 18.92 25.13
CA ALA A 470 16.31 19.84 24.00
C ALA A 470 15.12 19.83 23.02
N HIS A 471 14.44 18.69 22.87
CA HIS A 471 13.36 18.43 21.92
C HIS A 471 12.17 17.79 22.64
N PRO A 472 11.43 18.54 23.49
CA PRO A 472 10.33 18.00 24.31
C PRO A 472 9.11 17.56 23.49
N ASN A 473 9.12 17.82 22.18
CA ASN A 473 8.18 17.27 21.20
C ASN A 473 8.43 15.79 20.86
N ILE A 474 9.60 15.23 21.24
CA ILE A 474 9.91 13.81 21.05
C ILE A 474 9.38 13.08 22.29
N GLU A 475 8.26 12.39 22.10
CA GLU A 475 7.59 11.61 23.15
C GLU A 475 8.24 10.23 23.32
N HIS A 476 8.76 9.66 22.22
CA HIS A 476 9.20 8.26 22.16
C HIS A 476 10.56 8.11 21.47
N VAL A 477 11.39 7.19 21.99
CA VAL A 477 12.74 6.91 21.48
C VAL A 477 12.95 5.41 21.35
N ALA A 478 13.17 4.96 20.12
CA ALA A 478 13.46 3.58 19.76
C ALA A 478 14.95 3.37 19.50
N VAL A 479 15.41 2.13 19.72
CA VAL A 479 16.71 1.64 19.22
C VAL A 479 16.55 0.45 18.28
N TRP A 480 17.44 0.37 17.28
CA TRP A 480 17.60 -0.81 16.44
C TRP A 480 18.42 -1.91 17.13
N HIS A 481 18.08 -3.18 16.93
CA HIS A 481 18.96 -4.32 17.24
C HIS A 481 18.62 -5.53 16.36
N ALA A 482 19.57 -6.45 16.16
CA ALA A 482 19.30 -7.74 15.51
C ALA A 482 18.73 -8.77 16.49
N LEU A 483 18.04 -9.80 15.98
CA LEU A 483 17.34 -10.79 16.83
C LEU A 483 18.29 -11.76 17.57
N LEU A 484 19.42 -12.14 16.97
CA LEU A 484 20.40 -13.07 17.57
C LEU A 484 21.59 -12.37 18.27
N GLY A 485 21.55 -11.04 18.40
CA GLY A 485 22.62 -10.23 18.98
C GLY A 485 22.89 -8.97 18.14
N TYR A 486 24.13 -8.82 17.66
CA TYR A 486 24.46 -7.99 16.50
C TYR A 486 24.51 -8.86 15.23
N TRP A 487 24.94 -8.31 14.10
CA TRP A 487 25.10 -9.04 12.83
C TRP A 487 26.04 -10.27 12.90
N GLY A 488 27.01 -10.29 13.82
CA GLY A 488 27.86 -11.45 14.15
C GLY A 488 27.41 -12.23 15.40
N GLY A 489 26.21 -11.97 15.92
CA GLY A 489 25.68 -12.56 17.16
C GLY A 489 26.15 -11.86 18.44
N ILE A 490 26.46 -12.65 19.46
CA ILE A 490 26.96 -12.23 20.78
C ILE A 490 28.48 -12.41 20.83
N SER A 491 29.22 -11.45 21.41
CA SER A 491 30.66 -11.60 21.59
C SER A 491 30.97 -12.76 22.56
N PRO A 492 31.80 -13.75 22.19
CA PRO A 492 32.19 -14.85 23.09
C PRO A 492 33.01 -14.42 24.32
N LYS A 493 33.34 -13.13 24.45
CA LYS A 493 34.13 -12.57 25.55
C LYS A 493 33.41 -11.45 26.31
N GLY A 494 32.29 -10.96 25.77
CA GLY A 494 31.51 -9.87 26.36
C GLY A 494 30.85 -10.23 27.70
N ASP A 495 30.19 -9.23 28.32
CA ASP A 495 29.38 -9.40 29.52
C ASP A 495 28.18 -10.34 29.27
N LEU A 496 27.57 -10.24 28.09
CA LEU A 496 26.41 -11.06 27.71
C LEU A 496 26.72 -12.56 27.72
N ALA A 497 27.85 -12.98 27.14
CA ALA A 497 28.29 -14.38 27.15
C ALA A 497 28.76 -14.90 28.52
N GLN A 498 28.94 -14.02 29.51
CA GLN A 498 29.27 -14.38 30.89
C GLN A 498 28.02 -14.44 31.80
N ARG A 499 26.97 -13.67 31.48
CA ARG A 499 25.70 -13.59 32.23
C ARG A 499 24.63 -14.56 31.77
N PHE A 500 24.64 -14.93 30.49
CA PHE A 500 23.60 -15.76 29.86
C PHE A 500 24.20 -17.06 29.32
N LYS A 501 23.40 -18.13 29.31
CA LYS A 501 23.74 -19.37 28.61
C LYS A 501 23.79 -19.06 27.11
N THR A 502 24.90 -19.40 26.45
CA THR A 502 25.10 -19.18 25.01
C THR A 502 25.37 -20.49 24.28
N LYS A 503 24.96 -20.56 23.01
CA LYS A 503 25.27 -21.67 22.10
C LYS A 503 25.96 -21.13 20.84
N GLN A 504 27.01 -21.81 20.40
CA GLN A 504 27.58 -21.60 19.06
C GLN A 504 26.69 -22.32 18.04
N VAL A 505 26.22 -21.59 17.04
CA VAL A 505 25.34 -22.07 15.97
C VAL A 505 25.96 -21.78 14.61
N LYS A 506 25.63 -22.60 13.61
CA LYS A 506 26.13 -22.44 12.24
C LYS A 506 25.07 -21.77 11.36
N ILE A 507 25.46 -20.76 10.61
CA ILE A 507 24.65 -20.00 9.67
C ILE A 507 25.05 -20.43 8.25
N LYS A 508 24.06 -20.89 7.48
CA LYS A 508 24.21 -21.17 6.05
C LYS A 508 23.99 -19.86 5.28
N ASP A 509 24.96 -19.47 4.46
CA ASP A 509 24.76 -18.37 3.51
C ASP A 509 23.77 -18.82 2.41
N PRO A 510 22.72 -18.04 2.08
CA PRO A 510 21.82 -18.35 0.96
C PRO A 510 22.53 -18.31 -0.41
N THR A 511 23.68 -17.68 -0.54
CA THR A 511 24.46 -17.53 -1.78
C THR A 511 25.84 -18.20 -1.67
N PRO A 512 26.29 -18.98 -2.67
CA PRO A 512 27.66 -19.46 -2.74
C PRO A 512 28.66 -18.27 -2.84
N ASN A 513 29.42 -18.04 -1.77
CA ASN A 513 30.25 -16.84 -1.55
C ASN A 513 29.45 -15.54 -1.38
N GLY A 514 28.31 -15.59 -0.69
CA GLY A 514 27.63 -14.38 -0.21
C GLY A 514 28.40 -13.67 0.92
N THR A 515 27.94 -12.48 1.29
CA THR A 515 28.59 -11.59 2.25
C THR A 515 28.74 -12.20 3.65
N ILE A 516 27.88 -13.17 4.02
CA ILE A 516 27.95 -13.87 5.29
C ILE A 516 29.10 -14.88 5.24
N ALA A 517 29.19 -15.70 4.19
CA ALA A 517 30.27 -16.66 3.97
C ALA A 517 31.65 -15.98 3.78
N GLU A 518 31.71 -14.83 3.12
CA GLU A 518 32.95 -14.03 3.02
C GLU A 518 33.37 -13.44 4.38
N SER A 519 32.40 -13.08 5.24
CA SER A 519 32.67 -12.49 6.55
C SER A 519 32.93 -13.52 7.66
N LEU A 520 32.32 -14.71 7.59
CA LEU A 520 32.38 -15.78 8.60
C LEU A 520 32.97 -17.06 7.98
N PRO A 521 34.31 -17.25 7.98
CA PRO A 521 34.96 -18.35 7.26
C PRO A 521 34.69 -19.75 7.81
N ASP A 522 34.22 -19.89 9.05
CA ASP A 522 33.72 -21.14 9.63
C ASP A 522 32.18 -21.26 9.59
N GLY A 523 31.50 -20.18 9.18
CA GLY A 523 30.05 -20.06 9.13
C GLY A 523 29.37 -20.02 10.50
N THR A 524 30.06 -19.71 11.60
CA THR A 524 29.46 -19.75 12.94
C THR A 524 29.28 -18.39 13.59
N ILE A 525 28.24 -18.28 14.41
CA ILE A 525 28.03 -17.18 15.37
C ILE A 525 27.76 -17.77 16.76
N VAL A 526 27.92 -16.97 17.80
CA VAL A 526 27.42 -17.30 19.14
C VAL A 526 26.11 -16.57 19.37
N ALA A 527 25.09 -17.28 19.83
CA ALA A 527 23.77 -16.74 20.15
C ALA A 527 23.39 -17.08 21.60
N ILE A 528 22.39 -16.41 22.15
CA ILE A 528 21.80 -16.79 23.44
C ILE A 528 21.11 -18.16 23.27
N ASP A 529 21.28 -19.04 24.24
CA ASP A 529 20.68 -20.36 24.22
C ASP A 529 19.15 -20.28 24.45
N PRO A 530 18.33 -21.10 23.77
CA PRO A 530 16.87 -21.09 23.93
C PRO A 530 16.35 -21.27 25.37
N ASP A 531 17.10 -21.91 26.27
CA ASP A 531 16.72 -22.01 27.69
C ASP A 531 16.71 -20.64 28.41
N ASP A 532 17.47 -19.66 27.90
CA ASP A 532 17.79 -18.40 28.59
C ASP A 532 17.39 -17.14 27.80
N VAL A 533 17.03 -17.28 26.52
CA VAL A 533 16.62 -16.17 25.63
C VAL A 533 15.46 -15.34 26.19
N LYS A 534 14.55 -15.98 26.94
CA LYS A 534 13.44 -15.30 27.64
C LYS A 534 13.94 -14.36 28.75
N ARG A 535 14.97 -14.75 29.50
CA ARG A 535 15.57 -13.89 30.54
C ARG A 535 16.40 -12.78 29.90
N PHE A 536 17.15 -13.10 28.85
CA PHE A 536 17.91 -12.12 28.07
C PHE A 536 17.05 -10.96 27.56
N TYR A 537 15.93 -11.23 26.90
CA TYR A 537 15.04 -10.17 26.41
C TYR A 537 14.36 -9.39 27.53
N ASP A 538 13.98 -10.05 28.64
CA ASP A 538 13.36 -9.38 29.79
C ASP A 538 14.36 -8.46 30.52
N GLU A 539 15.61 -8.90 30.71
CA GLU A 539 16.69 -8.07 31.26
C GLU A 539 17.08 -6.93 30.29
N PHE A 540 17.16 -7.19 28.97
CA PHE A 540 17.52 -6.16 27.98
C PHE A 540 16.47 -5.07 27.87
N TYR A 541 15.19 -5.42 27.72
CA TYR A 541 14.13 -4.42 27.55
C TYR A 541 13.79 -3.69 28.86
N SER A 542 13.99 -4.34 30.02
CA SER A 542 14.00 -3.66 31.33
C SER A 542 15.15 -2.65 31.42
N TYR A 543 16.35 -2.99 30.94
CA TYR A 543 17.46 -2.03 30.83
C TYR A 543 17.11 -0.85 29.92
N LEU A 544 16.58 -1.09 28.72
CA LEU A 544 16.16 -0.01 27.80
C LEU A 544 15.15 0.93 28.47
N ARG A 545 14.10 0.39 29.11
CA ARG A 545 13.13 1.17 29.90
C ARG A 545 13.81 1.98 31.01
N SER A 546 14.85 1.45 31.66
CA SER A 546 15.59 2.15 32.74
C SER A 546 16.43 3.33 32.26
N VAL A 547 16.80 3.38 30.96
CA VAL A 547 17.54 4.49 30.35
C VAL A 547 16.65 5.43 29.51
N GLY A 548 15.33 5.23 29.54
CA GLY A 548 14.34 6.07 28.87
C GLY A 548 13.98 5.63 27.44
N ILE A 549 14.50 4.49 26.97
CA ILE A 549 14.13 3.91 25.67
C ILE A 549 12.84 3.10 25.86
N ASP A 550 11.85 3.34 25.01
CA ASP A 550 10.49 2.88 25.23
C ASP A 550 9.87 2.16 24.02
N SER A 551 10.69 1.91 23.01
CA SER A 551 10.35 1.30 21.73
C SER A 551 11.60 0.64 21.08
N VAL A 552 11.41 -0.23 20.08
CA VAL A 552 12.53 -0.92 19.38
C VAL A 552 12.23 -1.18 17.90
N LYS A 553 13.30 -1.31 17.09
CA LYS A 553 13.28 -1.91 15.73
C LYS A 553 14.10 -3.19 15.77
N THR A 554 13.44 -4.35 15.64
CA THR A 554 14.10 -5.66 15.78
C THR A 554 14.27 -6.33 14.43
N ASP A 555 15.52 -6.45 14.01
CA ASP A 555 15.94 -6.77 12.64
C ASP A 555 16.64 -8.13 12.53
N ALA A 556 17.02 -8.49 11.30
CA ALA A 556 17.72 -9.73 10.96
C ALA A 556 17.04 -11.03 11.46
N GLN A 557 15.72 -11.01 11.69
CA GLN A 557 14.98 -12.14 12.25
C GLN A 557 15.08 -13.40 11.37
N PHE A 558 15.24 -13.24 10.06
CA PHE A 558 15.51 -14.30 9.08
C PHE A 558 16.75 -15.15 9.37
N PHE A 559 17.69 -14.71 10.24
CA PHE A 559 18.80 -15.55 10.68
C PHE A 559 18.31 -16.87 11.28
N LEU A 560 17.10 -16.89 11.86
CA LEU A 560 16.44 -18.12 12.33
C LEU A 560 16.23 -19.16 11.23
N ASP A 561 15.96 -18.76 9.98
CA ASP A 561 15.82 -19.68 8.84
C ASP A 561 17.18 -20.10 8.26
N LEU A 562 18.23 -19.30 8.48
CA LEU A 562 19.59 -19.58 8.00
C LEU A 562 20.39 -20.54 8.89
N LEU A 563 19.93 -20.88 10.10
CA LEU A 563 20.56 -21.88 10.96
C LEU A 563 20.76 -23.21 10.20
N GLU A 564 21.96 -23.79 10.17
CA GLU A 564 22.21 -24.97 9.34
C GLU A 564 21.55 -26.23 9.92
N ASP A 565 21.76 -26.47 11.22
CA ASP A 565 21.27 -27.65 11.95
C ASP A 565 19.73 -27.62 12.14
N PRO A 566 19.03 -28.76 11.94
CA PRO A 566 17.57 -28.82 12.06
C PRO A 566 17.05 -28.65 13.49
N VAL A 567 17.78 -29.16 14.50
CA VAL A 567 17.42 -29.05 15.91
C VAL A 567 17.60 -27.61 16.39
N ASP A 568 18.64 -26.93 15.92
CA ASP A 568 18.79 -25.49 16.16
C ASP A 568 17.67 -24.69 15.49
N ARG A 569 17.36 -24.93 14.21
CA ARG A 569 16.31 -24.15 13.51
C ARG A 569 14.98 -24.21 14.25
N ARG A 570 14.48 -25.42 14.57
CA ARG A 570 13.17 -25.58 15.24
C ARG A 570 13.12 -24.96 16.64
N THR A 571 14.14 -25.21 17.46
CA THR A 571 14.15 -24.75 18.85
C THR A 571 14.44 -23.26 18.97
N PHE A 572 15.27 -22.68 18.09
CA PHE A 572 15.47 -21.22 18.06
C PHE A 572 14.24 -20.49 17.48
N MET A 573 13.64 -20.98 16.38
CA MET A 573 12.56 -20.29 15.67
C MET A 573 11.40 -19.91 16.59
N THR A 574 10.89 -20.88 17.35
CA THR A 574 9.81 -20.70 18.32
C THR A 574 10.29 -19.88 19.53
N SER A 575 11.36 -20.32 20.20
CA SER A 575 11.81 -19.72 21.47
C SER A 575 12.20 -18.25 21.36
N TYR A 576 12.84 -17.84 20.25
CA TYR A 576 13.19 -16.42 20.03
C TYR A 576 11.97 -15.57 19.69
N GLN A 577 11.08 -16.04 18.81
CA GLN A 577 9.88 -15.28 18.42
C GLN A 577 8.91 -15.09 19.60
N ASP A 578 8.79 -16.10 20.46
CA ASP A 578 7.96 -16.03 21.68
C ASP A 578 8.60 -15.14 22.75
N ALA A 579 9.90 -15.32 23.04
CA ALA A 579 10.62 -14.48 24.00
C ALA A 579 10.59 -13.00 23.59
N TRP A 580 10.86 -12.71 22.32
CA TRP A 580 10.80 -11.37 21.75
C TRP A 580 9.39 -10.78 21.80
N SER A 581 8.37 -11.52 21.36
CA SER A 581 6.97 -11.05 21.38
C SER A 581 6.49 -10.74 22.81
N ILE A 582 6.80 -11.63 23.77
CA ILE A 582 6.38 -11.47 25.18
C ILE A 582 7.11 -10.30 25.84
N ALA A 583 8.42 -10.13 25.60
CA ALA A 583 9.19 -9.02 26.15
C ALA A 583 8.78 -7.67 25.53
N SER A 584 8.57 -7.62 24.21
CA SER A 584 8.10 -6.43 23.51
C SER A 584 6.76 -5.95 24.06
N LEU A 585 5.78 -6.86 24.19
CA LEU A 585 4.46 -6.55 24.74
C LEU A 585 4.54 -6.08 26.20
N ARG A 586 5.40 -6.69 27.02
CA ARG A 586 5.62 -6.34 28.44
C ARG A 586 6.24 -4.96 28.62
N HIS A 587 7.27 -4.61 27.84
CA HIS A 587 8.09 -3.43 28.08
C HIS A 587 7.75 -2.25 27.18
N PHE A 588 7.20 -2.48 25.98
CA PHE A 588 6.94 -1.44 24.97
C PHE A 588 5.51 -1.43 24.43
N SER A 589 4.67 -2.38 24.86
CA SER A 589 3.30 -2.59 24.38
C SER A 589 3.24 -2.89 22.87
N THR A 590 2.80 -1.94 22.04
CA THR A 590 2.72 -2.10 20.56
C THR A 590 3.93 -1.53 19.81
N ARG A 591 4.88 -0.92 20.54
CA ARG A 591 5.91 -0.03 19.98
C ARG A 591 7.19 -0.78 19.62
N SER A 592 7.03 -1.81 18.80
CA SER A 592 8.13 -2.67 18.33
C SER A 592 7.99 -2.94 16.84
N ILE A 593 8.95 -2.51 16.04
CA ILE A 593 8.96 -2.70 14.59
C ILE A 593 9.59 -4.07 14.29
N SER A 594 8.84 -4.97 13.68
CA SER A 594 9.32 -6.26 13.18
C SER A 594 10.00 -6.09 11.84
N CYS A 595 11.24 -6.57 11.69
CA CYS A 595 12.06 -6.32 10.52
C CYS A 595 12.88 -7.55 10.10
N GLY A 596 13.11 -7.70 8.79
CA GLY A 596 13.80 -8.85 8.22
C GLY A 596 13.07 -10.17 8.52
N SER A 597 11.74 -10.14 8.55
CA SER A 597 10.90 -11.17 9.20
C SER A 597 9.76 -11.72 8.32
N MET A 598 9.78 -11.50 7.00
CA MET A 598 8.82 -12.13 6.06
C MET A 598 9.23 -13.56 5.65
N THR A 599 9.86 -14.28 6.58
CA THR A 599 10.20 -15.71 6.51
C THR A 599 8.94 -16.56 6.74
N PRO A 600 8.69 -17.65 5.98
CA PRO A 600 7.42 -18.40 6.06
C PRO A 600 7.05 -18.89 7.47
N GLN A 601 8.00 -19.48 8.19
CA GLN A 601 7.76 -19.97 9.57
C GLN A 601 7.44 -18.80 10.52
N ILE A 602 8.07 -17.64 10.37
CA ILE A 602 7.82 -16.45 11.20
C ILE A 602 6.45 -15.83 10.88
N ILE A 603 6.07 -15.78 9.61
CA ILE A 603 4.74 -15.31 9.17
C ILE A 603 3.65 -16.18 9.82
N LEU A 604 3.76 -17.51 9.67
CA LEU A 604 2.75 -18.46 10.12
C LEU A 604 2.71 -18.58 11.66
N HIS A 605 3.87 -18.61 12.34
CA HIS A 605 3.95 -18.69 13.81
C HIS A 605 3.58 -17.39 14.52
N SER A 606 3.98 -16.23 13.98
CA SER A 606 4.00 -14.98 14.73
C SER A 606 3.36 -13.76 14.05
N GLN A 607 2.83 -13.89 12.83
CA GLN A 607 2.15 -12.80 12.13
C GLN A 607 0.72 -13.16 11.67
N ILE A 608 0.40 -14.43 11.41
CA ILE A 608 -0.98 -14.89 11.18
C ILE A 608 -1.85 -14.91 12.46
N PRO A 609 -1.34 -15.31 13.65
CA PRO A 609 -2.16 -15.36 14.87
C PRO A 609 -2.62 -13.99 15.37
N THR A 610 -3.94 -13.86 15.59
CA THR A 610 -4.62 -12.66 16.11
C THR A 610 -4.73 -12.68 17.64
N ASN A 611 -3.70 -13.18 18.34
CA ASN A 611 -3.67 -13.37 19.80
C ASN A 611 -2.78 -12.35 20.54
N LYS A 612 -2.21 -11.39 19.82
CA LYS A 612 -1.40 -10.27 20.31
C LYS A 612 -1.79 -8.99 19.57
N PRO A 613 -1.45 -7.79 20.07
CA PRO A 613 -1.71 -6.53 19.35
C PRO A 613 -1.01 -6.48 17.98
N ILE A 614 -1.54 -5.62 17.10
CA ILE A 614 -0.91 -5.26 15.83
C ILE A 614 0.39 -4.47 16.11
N ILE A 615 1.44 -4.77 15.34
CA ILE A 615 2.73 -4.07 15.36
C ILE A 615 3.23 -3.78 13.93
N PRO A 616 4.07 -2.75 13.71
CA PRO A 616 4.70 -2.52 12.41
C PRO A 616 5.53 -3.71 11.92
N LEU A 617 5.46 -4.02 10.61
CA LEU A 617 6.25 -5.05 9.93
C LEU A 617 6.84 -4.47 8.64
N ARG A 618 8.18 -4.41 8.51
CA ARG A 618 8.81 -3.91 7.27
C ARG A 618 8.41 -4.81 6.09
N ASN A 619 7.70 -4.21 5.14
CA ASN A 619 6.91 -4.88 4.10
C ASN A 619 7.69 -4.99 2.76
N SER A 620 8.95 -4.58 2.73
CA SER A 620 9.89 -4.78 1.62
C SER A 620 11.35 -4.77 2.10
N ASP A 621 12.26 -4.96 1.15
CA ASP A 621 13.66 -4.55 1.25
C ASP A 621 13.81 -3.03 1.46
N ASP A 622 15.02 -2.60 1.80
CA ASP A 622 15.38 -1.23 2.18
C ASP A 622 15.13 -0.16 1.07
N PHE A 623 14.86 1.07 1.50
CA PHE A 623 15.00 2.26 0.66
C PHE A 623 16.48 2.59 0.40
N PHE A 624 16.95 2.28 -0.80
CA PHE A 624 18.29 2.62 -1.30
C PHE A 624 18.30 3.95 -2.08
N PRO A 625 18.74 5.09 -1.49
CA PRO A 625 18.64 6.40 -2.13
C PRO A 625 19.41 6.51 -3.45
N ASP A 626 20.61 5.94 -3.55
CA ASP A 626 21.45 6.06 -4.75
C ASP A 626 21.06 5.11 -5.90
N VAL A 627 20.17 4.14 -5.64
CA VAL A 627 19.79 3.10 -6.62
C VAL A 627 18.51 3.52 -7.33
N VAL A 628 18.64 4.34 -8.37
CA VAL A 628 17.51 4.95 -9.13
C VAL A 628 16.44 3.93 -9.59
N ALA A 629 16.84 2.72 -9.97
CA ALA A 629 15.92 1.67 -10.41
C ALA A 629 15.13 1.02 -9.26
N SER A 630 15.53 1.22 -8.01
CA SER A 630 14.86 0.67 -6.83
C SER A 630 13.56 1.40 -6.49
N HIS A 631 13.44 2.71 -6.75
CA HIS A 631 12.29 3.50 -6.26
C HIS A 631 10.93 3.02 -6.80
N PRO A 632 10.74 2.75 -8.10
CA PRO A 632 9.47 2.25 -8.61
C PRO A 632 9.22 0.80 -8.16
N TRP A 633 10.26 -0.04 -8.19
CA TRP A 633 10.23 -1.43 -7.74
C TRP A 633 9.85 -1.55 -6.25
N HIS A 634 10.42 -0.72 -5.39
CA HIS A 634 10.12 -0.65 -3.95
C HIS A 634 8.63 -0.38 -3.70
N VAL A 635 8.03 0.58 -4.40
CA VAL A 635 6.60 0.90 -4.23
C VAL A 635 5.72 -0.22 -4.83
N PHE A 636 6.12 -0.79 -5.96
CA PHE A 636 5.46 -1.95 -6.58
C PHE A 636 5.47 -3.19 -5.66
N CYS A 637 6.62 -3.56 -5.09
CA CYS A 637 6.76 -4.64 -4.11
C CYS A 637 5.87 -4.41 -2.91
N ASN A 638 5.88 -3.21 -2.32
CA ASN A 638 5.06 -2.94 -1.14
C ASN A 638 3.56 -3.09 -1.42
N ALA A 639 3.09 -2.54 -2.55
CA ALA A 639 1.70 -2.62 -2.95
C ALA A 639 1.22 -4.07 -3.23
N HIS A 640 2.12 -4.95 -3.71
CA HIS A 640 1.82 -6.37 -3.94
C HIS A 640 1.99 -7.23 -2.69
N ASN A 641 3.01 -6.99 -1.87
CA ASN A 641 3.18 -7.66 -0.57
C ASN A 641 1.97 -7.38 0.34
N ALA A 642 1.39 -6.18 0.25
CA ALA A 642 0.14 -5.78 0.90
C ALA A 642 -1.12 -6.56 0.45
N LEU A 643 -1.06 -7.40 -0.59
CA LEU A 643 -2.12 -8.37 -0.88
C LEU A 643 -2.17 -9.52 0.13
N LEU A 644 -1.04 -9.82 0.80
CA LEU A 644 -0.97 -10.77 1.91
C LEU A 644 -0.85 -10.08 3.26
N THR A 645 0.06 -9.11 3.40
CA THR A 645 0.42 -8.56 4.73
C THR A 645 -0.73 -7.81 5.40
N ARG A 646 -1.73 -7.32 4.64
CA ARG A 646 -2.99 -6.78 5.18
C ARG A 646 -3.89 -7.80 5.90
N TYR A 647 -3.67 -9.10 5.67
CA TYR A 647 -4.39 -10.19 6.32
C TYR A 647 -3.61 -10.79 7.50
N LEU A 648 -2.36 -10.35 7.69
CA LEU A 648 -1.58 -10.64 8.88
C LEU A 648 -1.97 -9.67 10.01
N ASN A 649 -1.66 -10.04 11.24
CA ASN A 649 -1.87 -9.27 12.46
C ASN A 649 -0.76 -8.22 12.66
N VAL A 650 -0.51 -7.42 11.61
CA VAL A 650 0.63 -6.48 11.50
C VAL A 650 0.19 -5.21 10.77
N LEU A 651 0.96 -4.14 10.93
CA LEU A 651 0.82 -2.91 10.18
C LEU A 651 1.93 -2.84 9.12
N PRO A 652 1.64 -2.96 7.81
CA PRO A 652 2.66 -2.94 6.77
C PRO A 652 3.43 -1.62 6.74
N ASP A 653 4.70 -1.70 7.11
CA ASP A 653 5.65 -0.60 7.15
C ASP A 653 6.39 -0.52 5.81
N TRP A 654 6.15 0.58 5.09
CA TRP A 654 6.67 0.82 3.75
C TRP A 654 8.07 1.44 3.75
N ASP A 655 8.80 1.35 4.87
CA ASP A 655 10.16 1.82 5.11
C ASP A 655 10.36 3.35 5.06
N MET A 656 11.44 3.79 5.70
CA MET A 656 11.93 5.17 5.68
C MET A 656 12.18 5.70 4.27
N PHE A 657 12.22 7.03 4.09
CA PHE A 657 12.65 7.65 2.83
C PHE A 657 13.24 9.06 3.06
N GLN A 658 13.79 9.66 2.01
CA GLN A 658 14.30 11.03 2.04
C GLN A 658 13.34 12.00 1.34
N THR A 659 13.03 13.12 2.00
CA THR A 659 12.18 14.21 1.50
C THR A 659 12.93 15.11 0.51
N SER A 660 14.25 15.22 0.61
CA SER A 660 15.10 15.97 -0.31
C SER A 660 15.70 15.08 -1.42
N HIS A 661 14.86 14.38 -2.18
CA HIS A 661 15.27 13.37 -3.16
C HIS A 661 14.49 13.46 -4.49
N PRO A 662 15.04 13.14 -5.69
CA PRO A 662 14.31 13.17 -6.97
C PRO A 662 13.12 12.20 -7.12
N TYR A 663 12.85 11.35 -6.13
CA TYR A 663 11.62 10.55 -5.99
C TYR A 663 10.87 10.83 -4.66
N ALA A 664 11.21 11.91 -3.95
CA ALA A 664 10.67 12.19 -2.61
C ALA A 664 9.14 12.30 -2.59
N SER A 665 8.54 13.05 -3.50
CA SER A 665 7.08 13.22 -3.53
C SER A 665 6.35 11.93 -3.93
N PHE A 666 6.96 11.12 -4.81
CA PHE A 666 6.51 9.79 -5.19
C PHE A 666 6.51 8.82 -3.99
N HIS A 667 7.59 8.79 -3.19
CA HIS A 667 7.63 8.01 -1.96
C HIS A 667 6.69 8.56 -0.87
N ALA A 668 6.59 9.87 -0.71
CA ALA A 668 5.68 10.51 0.24
C ALA A 668 4.21 10.13 -0.03
N ALA A 669 3.77 10.22 -1.29
CA ALA A 669 2.44 9.81 -1.70
C ALA A 669 2.21 8.30 -1.48
N ALA A 670 3.20 7.46 -1.78
CA ALA A 670 3.14 6.02 -1.51
C ALA A 670 2.99 5.71 0.00
N ARG A 671 3.80 6.37 0.86
CA ARG A 671 3.72 6.22 2.32
C ARG A 671 2.43 6.82 2.92
N CYS A 672 1.81 7.83 2.31
CA CYS A 672 0.50 8.32 2.76
C CYS A 672 -0.65 7.35 2.41
N VAL A 673 -0.65 6.81 1.19
CA VAL A 673 -1.73 5.93 0.70
C VAL A 673 -1.66 4.53 1.34
N SER A 674 -0.48 4.09 1.81
CA SER A 674 -0.25 2.75 2.37
C SER A 674 -1.08 2.39 3.61
N GLY A 675 -1.58 3.37 4.37
CA GLY A 675 -2.23 3.10 5.66
C GLY A 675 -1.26 2.62 6.76
N GLY A 676 0.06 2.72 6.53
CA GLY A 676 1.13 2.41 7.49
C GLY A 676 1.76 3.66 8.13
N PRO A 677 2.87 3.51 8.87
CA PRO A 677 3.65 4.62 9.43
C PRO A 677 4.46 5.36 8.35
N ILE A 678 4.99 6.54 8.69
CA ILE A 678 5.93 7.30 7.83
C ILE A 678 7.17 7.70 8.63
N TYR A 679 8.34 7.24 8.17
CA TYR A 679 9.63 7.67 8.69
C TYR A 679 10.41 8.48 7.64
N ILE A 680 11.03 9.57 8.07
CA ILE A 680 11.99 10.35 7.29
C ILE A 680 13.43 10.03 7.74
N THR A 681 14.37 10.00 6.80
CA THR A 681 15.79 9.72 7.07
C THR A 681 16.71 10.68 6.28
N ASP A 682 16.30 11.95 6.28
CA ASP A 682 17.00 13.06 5.65
C ASP A 682 18.39 13.30 6.27
N GLU A 683 19.36 13.67 5.43
CA GLU A 683 20.57 14.35 5.90
C GLU A 683 20.20 15.67 6.61
N PRO A 684 20.82 16.01 7.75
CA PRO A 684 20.54 17.25 8.47
C PRO A 684 20.69 18.50 7.59
N GLY A 685 19.56 19.19 7.36
CA GLY A 685 19.47 20.41 6.57
C GLY A 685 19.02 20.21 5.12
N LYS A 686 18.78 18.96 4.69
CA LYS A 686 18.21 18.62 3.38
C LYS A 686 16.78 18.11 3.55
N HIS A 687 15.83 19.05 3.70
CA HIS A 687 14.42 18.73 3.96
C HIS A 687 13.51 19.45 2.96
N ASP A 688 12.50 18.75 2.41
CA ASP A 688 11.42 19.38 1.64
C ASP A 688 10.20 19.64 2.56
N LEU A 689 10.08 20.90 2.99
CA LEU A 689 9.01 21.36 3.85
C LEU A 689 7.62 21.33 3.17
N ALA A 690 7.56 21.41 1.84
CA ALA A 690 6.30 21.36 1.10
C ALA A 690 5.78 19.92 0.95
N ILE A 691 6.69 18.93 0.88
CA ILE A 691 6.34 17.51 0.98
C ILE A 691 5.96 17.16 2.42
N LEU A 692 6.71 17.61 3.42
CA LEU A 692 6.43 17.37 4.83
C LEU A 692 5.06 17.91 5.26
N ASP A 693 4.70 19.14 4.85
CA ASP A 693 3.37 19.67 5.11
C ASP A 693 2.28 18.80 4.45
N GLN A 694 2.45 18.37 3.20
CA GLN A 694 1.46 17.54 2.51
C GLN A 694 1.19 16.18 3.20
N MET A 695 2.17 15.62 3.91
CA MET A 695 2.02 14.35 4.64
C MET A 695 1.43 14.50 6.05
N THR A 696 1.57 15.69 6.67
CA THR A 696 1.41 15.84 8.13
C THR A 696 0.50 17.00 8.53
N ALA A 697 -0.02 16.95 9.76
CA ALA A 697 -0.79 18.03 10.36
C ALA A 697 -0.55 18.11 11.88
N PRO A 698 -0.50 19.31 12.48
CA PRO A 698 -0.46 19.47 13.93
C PRO A 698 -1.83 19.15 14.55
N THR A 699 -1.85 18.53 15.73
CA THR A 699 -3.08 18.26 16.48
C THR A 699 -3.44 19.41 17.44
N VAL A 700 -4.55 19.28 18.17
CA VAL A 700 -4.96 20.24 19.21
C VAL A 700 -3.93 20.41 20.34
N LYS A 701 -3.01 19.45 20.50
CA LYS A 701 -1.87 19.47 21.44
C LYS A 701 -0.56 20.00 20.81
N ASP A 702 -0.60 20.51 19.56
CA ASP A 702 0.54 20.95 18.74
C ASP A 702 1.56 19.83 18.38
N ILE A 703 1.16 18.56 18.54
CA ILE A 703 1.93 17.36 18.15
C ILE A 703 1.68 17.05 16.66
N THR A 704 2.74 16.76 15.89
CA THR A 704 2.68 16.46 14.44
C THR A 704 2.31 15.01 14.14
N VAL A 705 1.15 14.78 13.53
CA VAL A 705 0.71 13.44 13.07
C VAL A 705 0.72 13.30 11.56
N ILE A 706 0.83 12.06 11.09
CA ILE A 706 0.52 11.66 9.71
C ILE A 706 -0.99 11.45 9.53
N LEU A 707 -1.50 11.58 8.31
CA LEU A 707 -2.91 11.33 8.00
C LEU A 707 -3.13 9.92 7.43
N ARG A 708 -2.85 8.91 8.25
CA ARG A 708 -2.95 7.48 7.91
C ARG A 708 -4.41 7.05 7.63
N PRO A 709 -4.74 6.52 6.44
CA PRO A 709 -6.04 5.91 6.14
C PRO A 709 -6.40 4.73 7.05
N SER A 710 -7.71 4.50 7.27
CA SER A 710 -8.21 3.41 8.12
C SER A 710 -7.96 2.00 7.58
N VAL A 711 -7.85 1.83 6.26
CA VAL A 711 -7.63 0.54 5.59
C VAL A 711 -6.31 0.58 4.84
N ILE A 712 -5.50 -0.48 5.04
CA ILE A 712 -4.19 -0.66 4.42
C ILE A 712 -4.26 -0.55 2.89
N GLY A 713 -3.36 0.25 2.34
CA GLY A 713 -3.18 0.44 0.91
C GLY A 713 -2.49 -0.75 0.26
N ARG A 714 -3.09 -1.27 -0.82
CA ARG A 714 -2.55 -2.35 -1.65
C ARG A 714 -2.78 -2.07 -3.13
N THR A 715 -2.11 -2.80 -4.03
CA THR A 715 -2.46 -2.77 -5.45
C THR A 715 -3.93 -3.15 -5.65
N ILE A 716 -4.64 -2.51 -6.59
CA ILE A 716 -5.91 -3.03 -7.13
C ILE A 716 -5.68 -3.92 -8.36
N ASP A 717 -4.48 -3.87 -8.94
CA ASP A 717 -4.06 -4.62 -10.13
C ASP A 717 -3.24 -5.84 -9.73
N VAL A 718 -3.91 -6.91 -9.30
CA VAL A 718 -3.27 -8.15 -8.80
C VAL A 718 -2.35 -8.81 -9.85
N TYR A 719 -2.71 -8.70 -11.13
CA TYR A 719 -2.12 -9.49 -12.23
C TYR A 719 -1.32 -8.68 -13.26
N HIS A 720 -0.97 -7.42 -12.96
CA HIS A 720 -0.15 -6.59 -13.86
C HIS A 720 1.33 -6.78 -13.56
N ASP A 721 2.13 -7.16 -14.55
CA ASP A 721 3.57 -7.34 -14.39
C ASP A 721 4.29 -5.98 -14.33
N TYR A 722 5.27 -5.84 -13.43
CA TYR A 722 6.18 -4.67 -13.37
C TYR A 722 6.81 -4.35 -14.73
N ASN A 723 7.14 -5.39 -15.50
CA ASN A 723 7.77 -5.28 -16.82
C ASN A 723 6.78 -4.89 -17.93
N GLU A 724 5.46 -4.99 -17.71
CA GLU A 724 4.45 -4.44 -18.62
C GLU A 724 4.31 -2.91 -18.47
N GLY A 725 4.92 -2.30 -17.44
CA GLY A 725 5.20 -0.84 -17.36
C GLY A 725 4.01 0.06 -17.02
N HIS A 726 2.89 -0.52 -16.60
CA HIS A 726 1.62 0.16 -16.32
C HIS A 726 1.69 1.12 -15.14
N VAL A 727 0.76 2.10 -15.09
CA VAL A 727 0.58 2.95 -13.90
C VAL A 727 0.13 2.06 -12.73
N LEU A 728 0.97 1.97 -11.69
CA LEU A 728 0.63 1.21 -10.49
C LEU A 728 -0.48 1.93 -9.73
N ARG A 729 -1.61 1.25 -9.52
CA ARG A 729 -2.78 1.78 -8.80
C ARG A 729 -2.86 1.17 -7.39
N VAL A 730 -2.65 2.00 -6.36
CA VAL A 730 -2.72 1.61 -4.95
C VAL A 730 -4.02 2.14 -4.35
N GLY A 731 -4.93 1.24 -3.99
CA GLY A 731 -6.21 1.58 -3.37
C GLY A 731 -6.17 1.47 -1.84
N SER A 732 -6.72 2.47 -1.14
CA SER A 732 -7.00 2.44 0.30
C SER A 732 -8.37 3.08 0.62
N TYR A 733 -8.81 3.03 1.88
CA TYR A 733 -10.10 3.56 2.33
C TYR A 733 -9.97 4.21 3.71
N THR A 734 -10.83 5.20 4.00
CA THR A 734 -10.86 5.84 5.33
C THR A 734 -12.28 6.21 5.76
N GLY A 735 -12.60 5.98 7.03
CA GLY A 735 -13.94 6.18 7.60
C GLY A 735 -14.84 4.95 7.56
N TRP A 736 -16.12 5.14 7.91
CA TRP A 736 -17.11 4.06 8.06
C TRP A 736 -17.62 3.53 6.71
N ALA A 737 -17.95 2.24 6.62
CA ALA A 737 -18.46 1.61 5.40
C ALA A 737 -19.63 2.40 4.77
N LYS A 738 -19.64 2.51 3.44
CA LYS A 738 -20.59 3.27 2.61
C LYS A 738 -20.65 4.80 2.83
N THR A 739 -19.93 5.36 3.81
CA THR A 739 -19.94 6.81 4.12
C THR A 739 -18.56 7.45 4.19
N GLY A 740 -17.51 6.64 4.38
CA GLY A 740 -16.11 7.01 4.23
C GLY A 740 -15.70 7.18 2.76
N SER A 741 -14.44 7.55 2.55
CA SER A 741 -13.90 7.94 1.23
C SER A 741 -12.90 6.92 0.70
N GLY A 742 -13.07 6.53 -0.57
CA GLY A 742 -12.13 5.68 -1.31
C GLY A 742 -10.96 6.51 -1.83
N ILE A 743 -9.74 6.02 -1.61
CA ILE A 743 -8.49 6.70 -1.99
C ILE A 743 -7.78 5.83 -3.02
N LEU A 744 -7.27 6.45 -4.09
CA LEU A 744 -6.51 5.77 -5.14
C LEU A 744 -5.24 6.57 -5.46
N GLY A 745 -4.10 6.05 -5.02
CA GLY A 745 -2.79 6.52 -5.44
C GLY A 745 -2.41 5.95 -6.79
N LEU A 746 -1.99 6.80 -7.72
CA LEU A 746 -1.57 6.45 -9.08
C LEU A 746 -0.09 6.77 -9.22
N PHE A 747 0.74 5.79 -9.59
CA PHE A 747 2.20 5.93 -9.59
C PHE A 747 2.79 5.56 -10.95
N ASN A 748 3.48 6.51 -11.59
CA ASN A 748 4.15 6.26 -12.86
C ASN A 748 5.51 5.59 -12.63
N ILE A 749 5.58 4.28 -12.88
CA ILE A 749 6.80 3.47 -12.74
C ILE A 749 7.68 3.44 -14.00
N GLN A 750 7.16 3.89 -15.15
CA GLN A 750 7.90 3.91 -16.43
C GLN A 750 8.69 5.23 -16.65
N PRO A 751 9.73 5.24 -17.50
CA PRO A 751 10.51 6.44 -17.81
C PRO A 751 9.83 7.42 -18.79
N ALA A 752 8.60 7.13 -19.23
CA ALA A 752 7.79 7.94 -20.14
C ALA A 752 6.53 8.48 -19.45
N GLU A 753 5.87 9.48 -20.03
CA GLU A 753 4.57 9.96 -19.55
C GLU A 753 3.50 8.86 -19.67
N ALA A 754 2.66 8.71 -18.64
CA ALA A 754 1.63 7.69 -18.55
C ALA A 754 0.22 8.32 -18.41
N PRO A 755 -0.60 8.31 -19.47
CA PRO A 755 -2.02 8.66 -19.39
C PRO A 755 -2.86 7.45 -18.98
N ILE A 756 -3.87 7.66 -18.12
CA ILE A 756 -4.79 6.63 -17.64
C ILE A 756 -6.22 7.17 -17.50
N ILE A 757 -7.20 6.29 -17.71
CA ILE A 757 -8.61 6.52 -17.39
C ILE A 757 -8.96 5.62 -16.19
N VAL A 758 -9.57 6.21 -15.16
CA VAL A 758 -9.95 5.56 -13.91
C VAL A 758 -11.48 5.57 -13.77
N SER A 759 -12.05 4.45 -13.38
CA SER A 759 -13.47 4.26 -13.10
C SER A 759 -13.80 4.57 -11.64
N LEU A 760 -15.03 5.02 -11.39
CA LEU A 760 -15.56 5.13 -10.03
C LEU A 760 -15.60 3.77 -9.30
N MET A 761 -15.63 2.65 -10.02
CA MET A 761 -15.50 1.29 -9.45
C MET A 761 -14.08 0.91 -9.02
N ASP A 762 -13.04 1.64 -9.45
CA ASP A 762 -11.65 1.35 -9.03
C ASP A 762 -11.36 1.76 -7.57
N PHE A 763 -12.25 2.55 -6.96
CA PHE A 763 -12.05 3.10 -5.61
C PHE A 763 -12.56 2.12 -4.53
N PRO A 764 -11.70 1.68 -3.58
CA PRO A 764 -12.13 0.82 -2.49
C PRO A 764 -13.28 1.41 -1.67
N GLY A 765 -14.18 0.54 -1.19
CA GLY A 765 -15.37 0.92 -0.43
C GLY A 765 -16.54 1.46 -1.26
N ILE A 766 -16.39 1.53 -2.59
CA ILE A 766 -17.49 1.67 -3.54
C ILE A 766 -17.84 0.28 -4.07
N HIS A 767 -19.14 -0.06 -4.06
CA HIS A 767 -19.65 -1.38 -4.41
C HIS A 767 -20.79 -1.26 -5.43
N GLU A 768 -21.01 -2.28 -6.25
CA GLU A 768 -22.03 -2.28 -7.33
C GLU A 768 -23.46 -1.98 -6.85
N ASP A 769 -23.76 -2.20 -5.56
CA ASP A 769 -25.05 -1.88 -4.93
C ASP A 769 -25.20 -0.40 -4.48
N SER A 770 -24.22 0.46 -4.80
CA SER A 770 -24.16 1.84 -4.31
C SER A 770 -25.01 2.79 -5.17
N GLU A 771 -26.24 3.07 -4.74
CA GLU A 771 -27.11 4.09 -5.36
C GLU A 771 -26.63 5.55 -5.16
N GLY A 772 -25.56 5.76 -4.40
CA GLY A 772 -25.01 7.08 -4.04
C GLY A 772 -24.49 7.89 -5.23
N GLN A 773 -24.46 9.22 -5.06
CA GLN A 773 -23.69 10.11 -5.95
C GLN A 773 -22.32 10.39 -5.34
N TYR A 774 -21.27 10.36 -6.16
CA TYR A 774 -19.89 10.59 -5.74
C TYR A 774 -19.27 11.76 -6.50
N ILE A 775 -18.23 12.35 -5.90
CA ILE A 775 -17.28 13.23 -6.58
C ILE A 775 -15.87 12.69 -6.39
N VAL A 776 -15.05 12.73 -7.44
CA VAL A 776 -13.62 12.43 -7.37
C VAL A 776 -12.83 13.72 -7.41
N ARG A 777 -11.90 13.89 -6.46
CA ARG A 777 -11.00 15.04 -6.38
C ARG A 777 -9.55 14.59 -6.62
N SER A 778 -8.82 15.35 -7.42
CA SER A 778 -7.35 15.29 -7.52
C SER A 778 -6.69 16.00 -6.35
N HIS A 779 -5.65 15.42 -5.78
CA HIS A 779 -4.79 16.10 -4.81
C HIS A 779 -3.96 17.18 -5.48
N SER A 780 -3.23 16.85 -6.56
CA SER A 780 -2.22 17.71 -7.17
C SER A 780 -2.77 19.03 -7.75
N SER A 781 -3.94 19.00 -8.39
CA SER A 781 -4.56 20.18 -9.02
C SER A 781 -5.70 20.76 -8.18
N GLY A 782 -6.28 19.96 -7.29
CA GLY A 782 -7.51 20.28 -6.58
C GLY A 782 -8.79 20.25 -7.43
N LYS A 783 -8.71 19.87 -8.72
CA LYS A 783 -9.87 19.69 -9.60
C LYS A 783 -10.80 18.61 -9.04
N ILE A 784 -12.10 18.79 -9.27
CA ILE A 784 -13.18 17.89 -8.85
C ILE A 784 -14.02 17.53 -10.07
N SER A 785 -14.40 16.26 -10.19
CA SER A 785 -15.27 15.74 -11.25
C SER A 785 -16.69 16.35 -11.22
N PRO A 786 -17.50 16.13 -12.27
CA PRO A 786 -18.96 16.10 -12.14
C PRO A 786 -19.42 15.17 -11.00
N ARG A 787 -20.70 15.25 -10.59
CA ARG A 787 -21.27 14.26 -9.67
C ARG A 787 -21.66 13.01 -10.45
N MET A 788 -21.00 11.90 -10.15
CA MET A 788 -21.10 10.64 -10.89
C MET A 788 -21.97 9.62 -10.15
N ARG A 789 -22.49 8.62 -10.88
CA ARG A 789 -23.11 7.39 -10.35
C ARG A 789 -22.52 6.19 -11.06
N LEU A 790 -22.60 5.01 -10.44
CA LEU A 790 -22.17 3.75 -11.07
C LEU A 790 -23.00 3.38 -12.30
N SER A 791 -24.29 3.75 -12.30
CA SER A 791 -25.23 3.46 -13.38
C SER A 791 -25.27 4.50 -14.52
N THR A 792 -24.32 5.46 -14.55
CA THR A 792 -24.24 6.50 -15.58
C THR A 792 -22.93 6.44 -16.38
N LYS A 793 -23.00 6.84 -17.65
CA LYS A 793 -21.90 6.73 -18.64
C LYS A 793 -20.74 7.72 -18.41
N ASP A 794 -20.86 8.58 -17.41
CA ASP A 794 -19.92 9.63 -17.00
C ASP A 794 -19.17 9.26 -15.70
N SER A 795 -19.08 7.97 -15.38
CA SER A 795 -18.43 7.41 -14.19
C SER A 795 -16.89 7.31 -14.28
N LEU A 796 -16.27 8.00 -15.24
CA LEU A 796 -14.84 7.92 -15.54
C LEU A 796 -14.14 9.27 -15.38
N VAL A 797 -12.90 9.23 -14.88
CA VAL A 797 -11.99 10.39 -14.82
C VAL A 797 -10.67 10.05 -15.51
N SER A 798 -9.90 11.07 -15.88
CA SER A 798 -8.59 10.88 -16.53
C SER A 798 -7.48 11.59 -15.79
N VAL A 799 -6.31 10.96 -15.83
CA VAL A 799 -5.07 11.42 -15.22
C VAL A 799 -3.95 11.23 -16.23
N VAL A 800 -3.03 12.18 -16.28
CA VAL A 800 -1.77 12.10 -17.03
C VAL A 800 -0.63 12.35 -16.06
N LEU A 801 0.31 11.41 -16.00
CA LEU A 801 1.46 11.43 -15.10
C LEU A 801 2.77 11.56 -15.89
N GLU A 802 3.55 12.59 -15.62
CA GLU A 802 4.94 12.70 -16.08
C GLU A 802 5.82 11.53 -15.56
N PRO A 803 7.01 11.27 -16.11
CA PRO A 803 7.96 10.29 -15.55
C PRO A 803 8.25 10.57 -14.08
N LYS A 804 8.20 9.54 -13.21
CA LYS A 804 8.23 9.66 -11.73
C LYS A 804 7.05 10.42 -11.10
N GLY A 805 6.08 10.82 -11.92
CA GLY A 805 4.86 11.49 -11.48
C GLY A 805 3.93 10.55 -10.73
N TRP A 806 3.07 11.15 -9.94
CA TRP A 806 2.04 10.48 -9.16
C TRP A 806 0.83 11.40 -9.01
N GLU A 807 -0.30 10.82 -8.65
CA GLU A 807 -1.50 11.55 -8.23
C GLU A 807 -2.19 10.77 -7.12
N ILE A 808 -2.91 11.47 -6.24
CA ILE A 808 -3.87 10.83 -5.34
C ILE A 808 -5.25 11.33 -5.71
N LEU A 809 -6.09 10.41 -6.17
CA LEU A 809 -7.51 10.63 -6.34
C LEU A 809 -8.24 10.23 -5.05
N THR A 810 -9.31 10.94 -4.70
CA THR A 810 -10.20 10.53 -3.61
C THR A 810 -11.65 10.67 -4.04
N ALA A 811 -12.41 9.59 -3.93
CA ALA A 811 -13.84 9.52 -4.17
C ALA A 811 -14.60 9.78 -2.86
N TYR A 812 -15.38 10.86 -2.83
CA TYR A 812 -16.20 11.25 -1.68
C TYR A 812 -17.68 10.97 -2.00
N PRO A 813 -18.42 10.24 -1.14
CA PRO A 813 -19.87 10.15 -1.25
C PRO A 813 -20.52 11.51 -0.96
N THR A 814 -21.57 11.85 -1.69
CA THR A 814 -22.33 13.10 -1.53
C THR A 814 -23.72 12.82 -0.98
N LEU A 815 -24.09 13.55 0.08
CA LEU A 815 -25.42 13.49 0.69
C LEU A 815 -26.27 14.66 0.17
N SER A 816 -27.53 14.39 -0.20
CA SER A 816 -28.44 15.39 -0.80
C SER A 816 -29.51 15.86 0.20
N PHE A 817 -29.75 17.17 0.22
CA PHE A 817 -30.66 17.80 1.17
C PHE A 817 -31.57 18.85 0.50
N THR A 818 -32.86 18.81 0.82
CA THR A 818 -33.82 19.87 0.50
C THR A 818 -33.77 20.95 1.58
N LEU A 819 -33.53 22.20 1.21
CA LEU A 819 -33.41 23.31 2.15
C LEU A 819 -34.59 24.26 2.05
N THR A 820 -35.32 24.45 3.16
CA THR A 820 -36.49 25.33 3.22
C THR A 820 -36.07 26.77 3.50
N GLY A 821 -35.81 27.53 2.43
CA GLY A 821 -35.43 28.94 2.51
C GLY A 821 -36.44 29.78 3.29
N SER A 822 -35.95 30.68 4.16
CA SER A 822 -36.78 31.47 5.07
C SER A 822 -37.72 32.49 4.39
N HIS A 823 -37.65 32.63 3.07
CA HIS A 823 -38.64 33.31 2.24
C HIS A 823 -39.00 32.41 1.04
N GLY A 824 -40.28 32.07 0.90
CA GLY A 824 -40.77 31.10 -0.08
C GLY A 824 -40.78 31.62 -1.53
N GLY A 825 -39.61 31.63 -2.17
CA GLY A 825 -39.47 31.83 -3.61
C GLY A 825 -39.25 30.49 -4.33
N ASN A 826 -40.09 30.16 -5.31
CA ASN A 826 -39.91 28.96 -6.13
C ASN A 826 -38.65 29.07 -7.00
N SER A 827 -37.58 28.40 -6.63
CA SER A 827 -36.42 28.17 -7.51
C SER A 827 -36.75 27.07 -8.52
N SER A 828 -36.94 27.42 -9.79
CA SER A 828 -37.20 26.47 -10.87
C SER A 828 -35.90 25.79 -11.33
N GLY A 829 -35.49 24.76 -10.61
CA GLY A 829 -34.31 23.92 -10.83
C GLY A 829 -34.20 22.90 -9.70
N ASP A 830 -33.63 21.73 -9.97
CA ASP A 830 -33.71 20.57 -9.07
C ASP A 830 -33.16 20.90 -7.66
N GLY A 831 -34.06 20.89 -6.66
CA GLY A 831 -33.94 21.69 -5.43
C GLY A 831 -33.06 21.11 -4.32
N LEU A 832 -32.05 20.32 -4.68
CA LEU A 832 -31.25 19.50 -3.77
C LEU A 832 -29.81 19.99 -3.68
N THR A 833 -29.41 20.52 -2.53
CA THR A 833 -28.01 20.82 -2.24
C THR A 833 -27.29 19.51 -1.90
N HIS A 834 -26.25 19.16 -2.66
CA HIS A 834 -25.43 17.97 -2.43
C HIS A 834 -24.15 18.38 -1.70
N VAL A 835 -23.77 17.63 -0.65
CA VAL A 835 -22.71 18.00 0.30
C VAL A 835 -21.79 16.82 0.57
N ALA A 836 -20.48 17.08 0.69
CA ALA A 836 -19.48 16.11 1.12
C ALA A 836 -18.37 16.79 1.93
N VAL A 837 -17.84 16.12 2.96
CA VAL A 837 -16.71 16.59 3.75
C VAL A 837 -15.42 16.04 3.14
N LEU A 838 -14.48 16.93 2.80
CA LEU A 838 -13.25 16.60 2.06
C LEU A 838 -12.03 16.37 2.95
N GLY A 839 -12.19 16.45 4.28
CA GLY A 839 -11.09 16.47 5.23
C GLY A 839 -10.17 17.67 5.05
N LEU A 840 -8.87 17.51 5.35
CA LEU A 840 -7.89 18.60 5.29
C LEU A 840 -7.36 18.81 3.85
N LEU A 841 -7.70 19.94 3.25
CA LEU A 841 -7.19 20.38 1.96
C LEU A 841 -5.68 20.60 2.01
N GLY A 842 -5.01 20.28 0.90
CA GLY A 842 -3.56 20.37 0.77
C GLY A 842 -2.80 19.19 1.38
N LYS A 843 -3.47 18.22 2.01
CA LYS A 843 -2.85 17.01 2.56
C LYS A 843 -3.15 15.80 1.66
N MET A 844 -2.13 14.99 1.37
CA MET A 844 -2.18 13.86 0.42
C MET A 844 -3.34 12.90 0.68
N THR A 845 -3.56 12.54 1.94
CA THR A 845 -4.67 11.70 2.42
C THR A 845 -5.59 12.48 3.36
N GLY A 846 -5.85 13.75 3.05
CA GLY A 846 -6.58 14.70 3.89
C GLY A 846 -7.93 14.24 4.45
N ALA A 847 -8.62 13.33 3.75
CA ALA A 847 -9.85 12.68 4.22
C ALA A 847 -9.67 11.94 5.56
N ALA A 848 -8.50 11.35 5.81
CA ALA A 848 -8.20 10.58 7.01
C ALA A 848 -7.98 11.45 8.28
N ALA A 849 -8.08 12.78 8.16
CA ALA A 849 -8.17 13.67 9.32
C ALA A 849 -9.56 13.70 9.97
N VAL A 850 -10.61 13.25 9.25
CA VAL A 850 -11.99 13.23 9.74
C VAL A 850 -12.22 11.98 10.60
N VAL A 851 -12.62 12.18 11.86
CA VAL A 851 -13.02 11.09 12.77
C VAL A 851 -14.51 10.80 12.59
N THR A 852 -15.33 11.85 12.59
CA THR A 852 -16.78 11.80 12.37
C THR A 852 -17.25 13.01 11.58
N SER A 853 -18.35 12.85 10.83
CA SER A 853 -19.05 13.95 10.17
C SER A 853 -20.55 13.66 10.04
N ASP A 854 -21.36 14.31 10.85
CA ASP A 854 -22.82 14.20 10.84
C ASP A 854 -23.43 15.40 10.12
N ILE A 855 -24.33 15.14 9.16
CA ILE A 855 -24.99 16.19 8.37
C ILE A 855 -26.51 16.02 8.48
N SER A 856 -27.20 17.06 8.95
CA SER A 856 -28.64 17.05 9.22
C SER A 856 -29.31 18.38 8.89
N VAL A 857 -30.62 18.36 8.64
CA VAL A 857 -31.44 19.58 8.55
C VAL A 857 -32.09 19.82 9.90
N VAL A 858 -31.83 20.97 10.53
CA VAL A 858 -32.42 21.36 11.82
C VAL A 858 -33.79 22.02 11.62
N GLU A 859 -34.60 22.08 12.69
CA GLU A 859 -36.02 22.50 12.67
C GLU A 859 -36.32 23.81 11.92
N ASN A 860 -35.35 24.74 11.86
CA ASN A 860 -35.48 26.03 11.18
C ASN A 860 -35.14 26.01 9.68
N GLY A 861 -35.02 24.82 9.07
CA GLY A 861 -34.78 24.61 7.64
C GLY A 861 -33.31 24.70 7.19
N ARG A 862 -32.40 24.98 8.12
CA ARG A 862 -30.96 25.09 7.85
C ARG A 862 -30.28 23.72 7.87
N LEU A 863 -29.24 23.58 7.05
CA LEU A 863 -28.31 22.47 7.19
C LEU A 863 -27.37 22.72 8.37
N ARG A 864 -27.07 21.68 9.14
CA ARG A 864 -26.04 21.62 10.18
C ARG A 864 -25.09 20.49 9.84
N LEU A 865 -23.80 20.80 9.79
CA LEU A 865 -22.72 19.83 9.76
C LEU A 865 -22.01 19.91 11.11
N ASP A 866 -21.89 18.78 11.79
CA ASP A 866 -21.01 18.59 12.95
C ASP A 866 -19.86 17.69 12.50
N ILE A 867 -18.61 18.15 12.60
CA ILE A 867 -17.42 17.47 12.07
C ILE A 867 -16.36 17.43 13.15
N SER A 868 -15.81 16.26 13.44
CA SER A 868 -14.69 16.11 14.37
C SER A 868 -13.41 15.71 13.65
N LEU A 869 -12.30 16.38 13.98
CA LEU A 869 -11.01 16.22 13.31
C LEU A 869 -9.92 15.82 14.30
N LYS A 870 -9.12 14.79 13.96
CA LYS A 870 -7.95 14.40 14.77
C LYS A 870 -6.75 15.34 14.63
N ALA A 871 -6.75 16.19 13.58
CA ALA A 871 -5.69 17.16 13.31
C ALA A 871 -6.24 18.49 12.78
N LEU A 872 -5.43 19.55 12.93
CA LEU A 872 -5.75 20.93 12.53
C LEU A 872 -5.19 21.25 11.14
N GLY A 873 -5.95 22.00 10.36
CA GLY A 873 -5.54 22.50 9.04
C GLY A 873 -6.69 23.23 8.36
N THR A 874 -6.66 23.29 7.02
CA THR A 874 -7.78 23.82 6.24
C THR A 874 -8.79 22.70 5.93
N LEU A 875 -9.90 22.65 6.65
CA LEU A 875 -11.02 21.76 6.37
C LEU A 875 -11.72 22.19 5.07
N GLY A 876 -11.91 21.25 4.15
CA GLY A 876 -12.68 21.43 2.92
C GLY A 876 -14.06 20.78 3.00
N ILE A 877 -15.08 21.47 2.50
CA ILE A 877 -16.45 20.96 2.41
C ILE A 877 -17.03 21.33 1.04
N TYR A 878 -17.44 20.33 0.26
CA TYR A 878 -18.11 20.53 -1.01
C TYR A 878 -19.59 20.87 -0.79
N PHE A 879 -20.11 21.85 -1.54
CA PHE A 879 -21.55 22.10 -1.70
C PHE A 879 -21.84 22.36 -3.18
N SER A 880 -22.80 21.65 -3.78
CA SER A 880 -23.11 21.74 -5.22
C SER A 880 -23.68 23.09 -5.70
N ASP A 881 -24.02 23.99 -4.77
CA ASP A 881 -24.61 25.30 -5.04
C ASP A 881 -23.88 26.47 -4.33
N LEU A 882 -22.65 26.25 -3.83
CA LEU A 882 -21.85 27.26 -3.11
C LEU A 882 -21.64 28.54 -3.91
N GLN A 883 -21.50 28.45 -5.23
CA GLN A 883 -21.42 29.55 -6.17
C GLN A 883 -22.60 30.53 -6.05
N ASN A 884 -23.79 30.02 -5.73
CA ASN A 884 -25.01 30.81 -5.54
C ASN A 884 -25.13 31.42 -4.12
N ARG A 885 -24.23 31.06 -3.20
CA ARG A 885 -24.29 31.43 -1.77
C ARG A 885 -23.19 32.44 -1.41
N SER A 886 -23.46 33.24 -0.38
CA SER A 886 -22.52 34.19 0.21
C SER A 886 -22.15 33.79 1.63
N ILE A 887 -20.86 33.57 1.89
CA ILE A 887 -20.34 33.19 3.22
C ILE A 887 -20.90 34.10 4.32
N ALA A 888 -20.95 35.41 4.08
CA ALA A 888 -21.39 36.41 5.05
C ALA A 888 -22.91 36.50 5.28
N ARG A 889 -23.72 35.71 4.56
CA ARG A 889 -25.20 35.69 4.70
C ARG A 889 -25.73 34.30 5.00
N ASN A 890 -25.14 33.29 4.37
CA ASN A 890 -25.64 31.92 4.34
C ASN A 890 -24.92 30.99 5.30
N PHE A 891 -23.73 31.33 5.80
CA PHE A 891 -22.91 30.45 6.62
C PHE A 891 -22.59 31.02 8.00
N MET A 892 -22.62 30.15 9.01
CA MET A 892 -22.09 30.40 10.35
C MET A 892 -21.20 29.21 10.72
N VAL A 893 -19.90 29.47 10.88
CA VAL A 893 -18.90 28.46 11.23
C VAL A 893 -18.42 28.70 12.65
N MET A 894 -18.33 27.63 13.43
CA MET A 894 -17.89 27.65 14.82
C MET A 894 -16.89 26.51 15.07
N VAL A 895 -15.96 26.70 16.00
CA VAL A 895 -15.06 25.65 16.51
C VAL A 895 -15.20 25.64 18.04
N LEU A 896 -15.41 24.46 18.63
CA LEU A 896 -15.79 24.31 20.05
C LEU A 896 -16.99 25.21 20.45
N GLY A 897 -17.97 25.38 19.55
CA GLY A 897 -19.14 26.24 19.76
C GLY A 897 -18.89 27.76 19.69
N GLN A 898 -17.65 28.21 19.41
CA GLN A 898 -17.30 29.63 19.28
C GLN A 898 -17.20 30.07 17.81
N PRO A 899 -17.88 31.15 17.38
CA PRO A 899 -17.79 31.67 16.01
C PRO A 899 -16.37 32.12 15.64
N ILE A 900 -15.85 31.63 14.50
CA ILE A 900 -14.46 31.86 14.08
C ILE A 900 -14.27 33.15 13.26
N PRO A 901 -13.04 33.72 13.19
CA PRO A 901 -12.77 34.93 12.42
C PRO A 901 -13.08 34.74 10.92
N ARG A 902 -13.87 35.64 10.33
CA ARG A 902 -14.34 35.52 8.93
C ARG A 902 -13.22 35.38 7.90
N ASN A 903 -12.02 35.87 8.17
CA ASN A 903 -10.85 35.71 7.30
C ASN A 903 -10.27 34.29 7.25
N THR A 904 -10.74 33.37 8.11
CA THR A 904 -10.40 31.93 8.08
C THR A 904 -11.37 31.10 7.23
N VAL A 905 -12.35 31.72 6.55
CA VAL A 905 -13.36 31.02 5.74
C VAL A 905 -13.48 31.64 4.34
N TRP A 906 -13.28 30.84 3.29
CA TRP A 906 -13.34 31.29 1.89
C TRP A 906 -13.90 30.23 0.93
N LYS A 907 -14.16 30.61 -0.32
CA LYS A 907 -14.46 29.68 -1.42
C LYS A 907 -13.15 29.28 -2.11
N GLN A 908 -12.77 28.01 -2.06
CA GLN A 908 -11.49 27.52 -2.60
C GLN A 908 -11.56 27.46 -4.14
N GLY A 909 -10.92 28.43 -4.81
CA GLY A 909 -11.04 28.65 -6.26
C GLY A 909 -11.83 29.92 -6.65
N GLY A 910 -12.27 30.73 -5.68
CA GLY A 910 -12.96 32.00 -5.94
C GLY A 910 -14.50 31.87 -5.99
N GLU A 911 -15.19 32.91 -6.48
CA GLU A 911 -16.64 33.04 -6.29
C GLU A 911 -17.48 31.94 -6.96
N ASN A 912 -16.98 31.33 -8.04
CA ASN A 912 -17.66 30.25 -8.77
C ASN A 912 -17.33 28.84 -8.23
N ALA A 913 -16.56 28.73 -7.15
CA ALA A 913 -16.12 27.44 -6.63
C ALA A 913 -17.18 26.72 -5.77
N ASN A 914 -17.11 25.39 -5.78
CA ASN A 914 -18.02 24.48 -5.07
C ASN A 914 -17.47 24.00 -3.71
N VAL A 915 -16.29 24.48 -3.28
CA VAL A 915 -15.66 24.07 -2.02
C VAL A 915 -15.54 25.25 -1.05
N LEU A 916 -16.13 25.09 0.13
CA LEU A 916 -15.91 25.96 1.29
C LEU A 916 -14.64 25.48 1.99
N ALA A 917 -13.69 26.38 2.18
CA ALA A 917 -12.47 26.13 2.94
C ALA A 917 -12.55 26.87 4.28
N ILE A 918 -12.15 26.18 5.35
CA ILE A 918 -12.18 26.64 6.74
C ILE A 918 -10.80 26.36 7.35
N ASP A 919 -9.99 27.38 7.57
CA ASP A 919 -8.69 27.26 8.25
C ASP A 919 -8.88 27.13 9.77
N VAL A 920 -9.09 25.89 10.20
CA VAL A 920 -9.26 25.51 11.61
C VAL A 920 -7.97 25.80 12.38
N LEU A 921 -6.79 25.64 11.76
CA LEU A 921 -5.50 25.88 12.41
C LEU A 921 -5.27 27.37 12.73
N ALA A 922 -5.55 28.26 11.77
CA ALA A 922 -5.47 29.71 12.01
C ALA A 922 -6.57 30.19 12.96
N ALA A 923 -7.78 29.63 12.89
CA ALA A 923 -8.83 29.90 13.87
C ALA A 923 -8.38 29.51 15.30
N TRP A 924 -7.88 28.28 15.47
CA TRP A 924 -7.37 27.75 16.74
C TRP A 924 -6.27 28.64 17.34
N LYS A 925 -5.24 28.95 16.55
CA LYS A 925 -4.08 29.74 16.99
C LYS A 925 -4.40 31.22 17.21
N SER A 926 -5.33 31.81 16.47
CA SER A 926 -5.72 33.22 16.64
C SER A 926 -6.71 33.46 17.79
N MET A 927 -7.66 32.53 18.01
CA MET A 927 -8.62 32.57 19.12
C MET A 927 -8.03 32.05 20.44
N LYS A 928 -6.90 31.31 20.39
CA LYS A 928 -6.31 30.57 21.50
C LYS A 928 -7.29 29.55 22.09
N LEU A 929 -7.83 28.71 21.21
CA LEU A 929 -8.71 27.61 21.62
C LEU A 929 -7.93 26.54 22.39
N ASP A 930 -8.66 25.89 23.29
CA ASP A 930 -8.20 24.81 24.15
C ASP A 930 -9.28 23.72 24.13
N SER A 931 -8.89 22.48 23.83
CA SER A 931 -9.78 21.32 23.80
C SER A 931 -10.00 20.72 25.19
N GLY A 932 -9.23 21.15 26.19
CA GLY A 932 -9.24 20.64 27.55
C GLY A 932 -8.82 19.17 27.60
N TRP A 933 -9.80 18.28 27.74
CA TRP A 933 -9.60 16.83 27.75
C TRP A 933 -9.87 16.16 26.40
N SER A 934 -10.41 16.89 25.41
CA SER A 934 -10.61 16.35 24.06
C SER A 934 -9.28 16.30 23.29
N ASN A 935 -9.09 15.22 22.53
CA ASN A 935 -7.98 15.05 21.58
C ASN A 935 -8.33 15.58 20.17
N GLU A 936 -9.56 16.07 19.97
CA GLU A 936 -10.13 16.40 18.65
C GLU A 936 -10.60 17.87 18.56
N ALA A 937 -10.55 18.41 17.34
CA ALA A 937 -11.10 19.72 16.99
C ALA A 937 -12.51 19.58 16.41
N PHE A 938 -13.52 19.90 17.23
CA PHE A 938 -14.93 19.88 16.83
C PHE A 938 -15.33 21.16 16.10
N VAL A 939 -15.74 21.03 14.83
CA VAL A 939 -16.15 22.11 13.92
C VAL A 939 -17.64 21.99 13.61
N GLN A 940 -18.37 23.10 13.70
CA GLN A 940 -19.79 23.17 13.36
C GLN A 940 -20.04 24.16 12.23
N VAL A 941 -20.76 23.75 11.20
CA VAL A 941 -21.15 24.59 10.07
C VAL A 941 -22.66 24.61 9.92
N PHE A 942 -23.26 25.79 10.08
CA PHE A 942 -24.68 26.02 9.80
C PHE A 942 -24.81 26.75 8.46
N MET A 943 -25.63 26.22 7.56
CA MET A 943 -25.93 26.81 6.25
C MET A 943 -27.44 27.05 6.06
N GLY A 944 -27.83 28.25 5.63
CA GLY A 944 -29.22 28.66 5.38
C GLY A 944 -29.38 29.71 4.29
#